data_AF-C7ZEB1-F1
#
_entry.id   AF-C7ZEB1-F1
#
_cell.length_a   1.000
_cell.length_b   1.000
_cell.length_c   1.000
_cell.angle_alpha   90.00
_cell.angle_beta   90.00
_cell.angle_gamma   90.00
#
_symmetry.space_group_name_H-M   'P 1'
#
loop_
_entity.id
_entity.type
_entity.pdbx_description
1 polymer ?
#
loop_
_entity_poly.entity_id
_entity_poly.type
_entity_poly.pdbx_seq_one_letter_code
_entity_poly.pdbx_strand_id
1 'polypeptide(L)'
;MPYLEIEKKRLFYTQVEAESPRAGSPVLVFIHGLGSSHSFYTPVMGHLAAAGYSSVAFDVYGSGLSELVPGTDDPTFDSIAQDVEGLVSKLNIPIENAVAIGHSMGGIVVAKLASRNNLRGAVLIGPVLPKPAMAGIFSARIETVREHGMEAMAKTIPFAATGSKANSTQKAFIRTLLLCQKTNGYIALCNAIAKAERPSYADAHSPLLIIAGEEDKTSPVADSETMLASWGCDNAAKNIRILPGACDNCKRRKQRCDGRRPCARCIKRGLKLDCQESTITSDGRRIVASSLPSPDPDRISNTTGHATPETSGPISASGASALASIDETYAGDGQTLQLLSNTQPERLPRMSRLIQDTRGEYMFIGDSATLSFLQNIRRIVRRSIGDCSLVDDPLRHGIVEASPETRRGWILSSAQNPPPRQTALEVDYLQRWYMQSANCVLLLFDQKELESGIHKWLEDGQDMADPASSVYYLVFAIGAQTGPEDKDDLAEIFFNYGRYLTVETLMEDPGITTIQAFALIAMYLLGASRRNAAFMYLGMGVRAAYAIGLHRHDISSLFSPAECRTRERLWKAIRILDLFMSASLGRPPSTSELRDTANPQDYSACNDLSMIFESILTDVYAKRMISPEVLERISKHLRRWTVQCADGLARDGIEEDEFIDDEAGGKQPNIGLIHLKQTGYWTVMLLSLPFLHKAVSQHVEANETSLRGEERQPSSSSSNEVLVHSCLESAVRTVDILQVFVKTDAIPKRLPFVGNSAFVSGLVLGAAIFGDFDNSFPLQKSLTATRSILERFSRYDAVAKRHLMILDHLQSACDIYMENRARLRMERQGHLVNGLFGSIHAIGRSPFHNTSLLDPVTRLSSTGPSQNIQGQMPAPESAMNHEMGTDTIGQSLNQGEGQEQAEITVANATDQILGISPNMLWFDSFDTTMSLFPIVDTHLMGNDLT
;
A
#
# COMPACT_ATOMS: atom_id res chain seq x y z
N MET A 1 4.70 25.99 29.05
CA MET A 1 4.93 26.20 27.61
C MET A 1 5.40 27.64 27.39
N PRO A 2 6.32 27.88 26.44
CA PRO A 2 6.84 29.21 26.12
C PRO A 2 5.78 30.11 25.45
N TYR A 3 5.17 30.97 26.25
CA TYR A 3 4.27 32.03 25.80
C TYR A 3 4.74 33.38 26.35
N LEU A 4 4.53 34.47 25.60
CA LEU A 4 4.76 35.84 26.04
C LEU A 4 3.52 36.70 25.75
N GLU A 5 3.07 37.44 26.77
CA GLU A 5 1.98 38.41 26.66
C GLU A 5 2.53 39.74 26.12
N ILE A 6 2.16 40.12 24.90
CA ILE A 6 2.61 41.35 24.22
C ILE A 6 1.36 42.12 23.78
N GLU A 7 1.17 43.33 24.31
CA GLU A 7 0.01 44.20 24.02
C GLU A 7 -1.37 43.49 24.08
N LYS A 8 -1.57 42.65 25.11
CA LYS A 8 -2.75 41.79 25.35
C LYS A 8 -2.90 40.57 24.41
N LYS A 9 -1.93 40.34 23.50
CA LYS A 9 -1.85 39.14 22.67
C LYS A 9 -0.94 38.11 23.33
N ARG A 10 -1.32 36.83 23.28
CA ARG A 10 -0.57 35.72 23.85
C ARG A 10 0.20 34.98 22.76
N LEU A 11 1.49 35.30 22.59
CA LEU A 11 2.30 34.74 21.50
C LEU A 11 3.09 33.50 21.96
N PHE A 12 2.97 32.40 21.21
CA PHE A 12 3.84 31.23 21.37
C PHE A 12 5.18 31.44 20.66
N TYR A 13 6.28 31.01 21.29
CA TYR A 13 7.61 31.07 20.68
C TYR A 13 8.45 29.83 21.00
N THR A 14 9.49 29.60 20.22
CA THR A 14 10.54 28.63 20.49
C THR A 14 11.91 29.27 20.28
N GLN A 15 12.89 28.84 21.05
CA GLN A 15 14.24 29.40 21.07
C GLN A 15 15.24 28.25 21.11
N VAL A 16 16.30 28.37 20.30
CA VAL A 16 17.39 27.40 20.22
C VAL A 16 18.70 28.17 20.35
N GLU A 17 19.46 27.88 21.40
CA GLU A 17 20.74 28.53 21.66
C GLU A 17 21.88 27.95 20.82
N ALA A 18 22.90 28.76 20.55
CA ALA A 18 24.13 28.31 19.93
C ALA A 18 24.87 27.27 20.80
N GLU A 19 25.37 26.20 20.18
CA GLU A 19 26.21 25.18 20.84
C GLU A 19 27.61 25.73 21.20
N SER A 20 28.03 26.79 20.51
CA SER A 20 29.29 27.51 20.74
C SER A 20 29.10 28.99 20.35
N PRO A 21 28.48 29.80 21.22
CA PRO A 21 28.19 31.21 20.93
C PRO A 21 29.47 32.01 20.77
N ARG A 22 29.62 32.70 19.64
CA ARG A 22 30.74 33.63 19.42
C ARG A 22 30.36 34.99 20.03
N ALA A 23 31.32 35.68 20.65
CA ALA A 23 31.09 37.01 21.20
C ALA A 23 30.62 37.97 20.08
N GLY A 24 29.48 38.64 20.29
CA GLY A 24 28.87 39.51 19.28
C GLY A 24 28.15 38.79 18.13
N SER A 25 27.79 37.50 18.27
CA SER A 25 26.89 36.83 17.33
C SER A 25 25.50 37.49 17.29
N PRO A 26 24.90 37.66 16.11
CA PRO A 26 23.49 38.08 15.99
C PRO A 26 22.55 36.97 16.44
N VAL A 27 21.36 37.36 16.93
CA VAL A 27 20.25 36.42 17.15
C VAL A 27 19.36 36.42 15.91
N LEU A 28 19.01 35.21 15.43
CA LEU A 28 18.23 35.03 14.22
C LEU A 28 16.73 34.93 14.54
N VAL A 29 15.94 35.91 14.13
CA VAL A 29 14.51 36.04 14.49
C VAL A 29 13.64 35.69 13.29
N PHE A 30 12.94 34.56 13.37
CA PHE A 30 12.18 33.96 12.26
C PHE A 30 10.68 34.30 12.30
N ILE A 31 10.17 34.86 11.20
CA ILE A 31 8.77 35.26 10.98
C ILE A 31 8.20 34.41 9.83
N HIS A 32 7.15 33.64 10.09
CA HIS A 32 6.60 32.68 9.11
C HIS A 32 5.61 33.31 8.11
N GLY A 33 5.28 32.55 7.07
CA GLY A 33 4.28 32.94 6.05
C GLY A 33 2.84 32.65 6.48
N LEU A 34 1.87 33.04 5.65
CA LEU A 34 0.45 32.71 5.85
C LEU A 34 0.25 31.19 5.90
N GLY A 35 -0.52 30.70 6.88
CA GLY A 35 -0.85 29.27 6.99
C GLY A 35 0.30 28.39 7.50
N SER A 36 1.17 28.96 8.33
CA SER A 36 2.40 28.36 8.82
C SER A 36 2.53 28.53 10.34
N SER A 37 3.65 28.11 10.90
CA SER A 37 4.00 28.25 12.32
C SER A 37 5.52 28.39 12.48
N HIS A 38 5.98 28.68 13.69
CA HIS A 38 7.37 28.56 14.13
C HIS A 38 8.02 27.24 13.68
N SER A 39 7.25 26.15 13.64
CA SER A 39 7.71 24.80 13.33
C SER A 39 8.29 24.67 11.92
N PHE A 40 7.91 25.58 11.00
CA PHE A 40 8.49 25.70 9.66
C PHE A 40 10.02 25.88 9.67
N TYR A 41 10.56 26.52 10.71
CA TYR A 41 11.99 26.83 10.83
C TYR A 41 12.77 25.83 11.69
N THR A 42 12.10 25.00 12.50
CA THR A 42 12.75 24.00 13.36
C THR A 42 13.79 23.12 12.65
N PRO A 43 13.60 22.65 11.39
CA PRO A 43 14.62 21.87 10.67
C PRO A 43 15.93 22.64 10.39
N VAL A 44 15.90 23.98 10.41
CA VAL A 44 17.03 24.86 10.11
C VAL A 44 17.66 25.43 11.39
N MET A 45 16.86 25.72 12.42
CA MET A 45 17.34 26.31 13.68
C MET A 45 18.44 25.46 14.35
N GLY A 46 18.31 24.14 14.39
CA GLY A 46 19.37 23.25 14.93
C GLY A 46 20.68 23.31 14.15
N HIS A 47 20.62 23.43 12.81
CA HIS A 47 21.82 23.59 11.97
C HIS A 47 22.51 24.96 12.18
N LEU A 48 21.75 25.99 12.59
CA LEU A 48 22.26 27.32 12.90
C LEU A 48 22.87 27.39 14.31
N ALA A 49 22.28 26.66 15.27
CA ALA A 49 22.82 26.48 16.62
C ALA A 49 24.23 25.85 16.60
N ALA A 50 24.40 24.76 15.85
CA ALA A 50 25.70 24.12 15.62
C ALA A 50 26.70 25.01 14.84
N ALA A 51 26.20 25.97 14.04
CA ALA A 51 27.04 26.97 13.38
C ALA A 51 27.46 28.15 14.29
N GLY A 52 26.92 28.24 15.52
CA GLY A 52 27.24 29.26 16.51
C GLY A 52 26.24 30.44 16.59
N TYR A 53 25.01 30.26 16.10
CA TYR A 53 23.96 31.29 16.10
C TYR A 53 22.73 30.85 16.91
N SER A 54 22.40 31.61 17.96
CA SER A 54 21.12 31.47 18.66
C SER A 54 19.97 31.98 17.79
N SER A 55 18.80 31.38 17.92
CA SER A 55 17.64 31.69 17.08
C SER A 55 16.31 31.60 17.83
N VAL A 56 15.36 32.44 17.42
CA VAL A 56 13.99 32.51 17.95
C VAL A 56 13.03 32.40 16.77
N ALA A 57 11.98 31.59 16.90
CA ALA A 57 10.87 31.52 15.97
C ALA A 57 9.55 31.61 16.75
N PHE A 58 8.56 32.33 16.26
CA PHE A 58 7.29 32.52 16.95
C PHE A 58 6.10 32.30 16.01
N ASP A 59 4.96 32.01 16.61
CA ASP A 59 3.69 31.97 15.88
C ASP A 59 3.11 33.38 15.81
N VAL A 60 2.93 33.89 14.58
CA VAL A 60 2.30 35.19 14.31
C VAL A 60 0.87 35.18 14.86
N TYR A 61 0.41 36.28 15.44
CA TYR A 61 -0.92 36.36 16.04
C TYR A 61 -2.03 35.98 15.02
N GLY A 62 -2.90 35.04 15.42
CA GLY A 62 -3.87 34.39 14.55
C GLY A 62 -3.36 33.13 13.82
N SER A 63 -2.13 32.67 14.08
CA SER A 63 -1.57 31.43 13.52
C SER A 63 -1.10 30.44 14.59
N GLY A 64 -1.07 29.15 14.24
CA GLY A 64 -0.49 28.10 15.08
C GLY A 64 -1.06 28.08 16.51
N LEU A 65 -0.18 28.26 17.49
CA LEU A 65 -0.51 28.29 18.93
C LEU A 65 -0.76 29.72 19.47
N SER A 66 -0.56 30.76 18.65
CA SER A 66 -0.87 32.16 18.96
C SER A 66 -2.31 32.50 18.54
N GLU A 67 -3.29 31.87 19.17
CA GLU A 67 -4.70 31.98 18.78
C GLU A 67 -5.26 33.43 18.91
N LEU A 68 -6.15 33.81 17.99
CA LEU A 68 -6.80 35.13 17.96
C LEU A 68 -7.85 35.25 19.08
N VAL A 69 -7.64 36.15 20.05
CA VAL A 69 -8.53 36.36 21.19
C VAL A 69 -9.70 37.30 20.82
N PRO A 70 -10.96 36.95 21.15
CA PRO A 70 -12.09 37.87 20.95
C PRO A 70 -11.91 39.20 21.70
N GLY A 71 -12.10 40.32 21.01
CA GLY A 71 -11.98 41.66 21.59
C GLY A 71 -10.57 42.28 21.51
N THR A 72 -9.60 41.62 20.86
CA THR A 72 -8.39 42.28 20.34
C THR A 72 -8.54 42.60 18.86
N ASP A 73 -7.89 43.65 18.37
CA ASP A 73 -7.88 44.01 16.95
C ASP A 73 -7.24 42.92 16.06
N ASP A 74 -7.71 42.83 14.81
CA ASP A 74 -7.14 41.94 13.78
C ASP A 74 -5.63 42.24 13.56
N PRO A 75 -4.77 41.23 13.36
CA PRO A 75 -3.36 41.42 13.04
C PRO A 75 -3.18 42.24 11.75
N THR A 76 -2.30 43.24 11.80
CA THR A 76 -1.82 44.02 10.65
C THR A 76 -0.30 43.88 10.55
N PHE A 77 0.30 44.16 9.39
CA PHE A 77 1.77 44.10 9.28
C PHE A 77 2.50 45.07 10.21
N ASP A 78 1.83 46.12 10.66
CA ASP A 78 2.34 47.08 11.64
C ASP A 78 2.26 46.53 13.06
N SER A 79 1.14 45.90 13.44
CA SER A 79 1.00 45.28 14.76
C SER A 79 1.78 43.97 14.91
N ILE A 80 2.03 43.25 13.81
CA ILE A 80 2.95 42.08 13.77
C ILE A 80 4.42 42.54 13.86
N ALA A 81 4.77 43.73 13.37
CA ALA A 81 6.10 44.30 13.60
C ALA A 81 6.29 44.69 15.07
N GLN A 82 5.29 45.34 15.68
CA GLN A 82 5.27 45.63 17.13
C GLN A 82 5.34 44.35 17.98
N ASP A 83 4.73 43.25 17.53
CA ASP A 83 4.85 41.93 18.17
C ASP A 83 6.28 41.40 18.17
N VAL A 84 7.04 41.61 17.09
CA VAL A 84 8.47 41.23 17.03
C VAL A 84 9.32 42.12 17.92
N GLU A 85 9.06 43.44 17.93
CA GLU A 85 9.73 44.41 18.80
C GLU A 85 9.52 44.06 20.30
N GLY A 86 8.27 43.73 20.67
CA GLY A 86 7.92 43.27 22.01
C GLY A 86 8.51 41.89 22.36
N LEU A 87 8.60 40.97 21.40
CA LEU A 87 9.21 39.65 21.56
C LEU A 87 10.71 39.75 21.86
N VAL A 88 11.48 40.46 21.04
CA VAL A 88 12.94 40.57 21.25
C VAL A 88 13.25 41.34 22.54
N SER A 89 12.48 42.39 22.84
CA SER A 89 12.58 43.15 24.08
C SER A 89 12.37 42.26 25.32
N LYS A 90 11.30 41.45 25.35
CA LYS A 90 11.03 40.53 26.47
C LYS A 90 12.02 39.37 26.60
N LEU A 91 12.72 39.02 25.53
CA LEU A 91 13.80 38.04 25.54
C LEU A 91 15.19 38.66 25.81
N ASN A 92 15.25 39.98 26.09
CA ASN A 92 16.48 40.74 26.32
C ASN A 92 17.46 40.71 25.13
N ILE A 93 16.92 40.61 23.91
CA ILE A 93 17.66 40.66 22.65
C ILE A 93 17.62 42.12 22.14
N PRO A 94 18.77 42.83 22.09
CA PRO A 94 18.81 44.17 21.50
C PRO A 94 18.41 44.12 20.02
N ILE A 95 17.55 45.04 19.58
CA ILE A 95 16.99 45.07 18.22
C ILE A 95 18.10 45.26 17.16
N GLU A 96 19.16 45.96 17.52
CA GLU A 96 20.38 46.19 16.74
C GLU A 96 21.31 44.97 16.66
N ASN A 97 21.06 43.91 17.44
CA ASN A 97 21.71 42.60 17.30
C ASN A 97 20.81 41.55 16.64
N ALA A 98 19.54 41.88 16.35
CA ALA A 98 18.60 40.97 15.70
C ALA A 98 18.81 40.97 14.18
N VAL A 99 18.90 39.77 13.59
CA VAL A 99 18.72 39.57 12.14
C VAL A 99 17.33 39.01 11.92
N ALA A 100 16.47 39.74 11.24
CA ALA A 100 15.08 39.34 11.03
C ALA A 100 14.92 38.57 9.71
N ILE A 101 14.33 37.37 9.76
CA ILE A 101 14.15 36.46 8.62
C ILE A 101 12.67 36.23 8.36
N GLY A 102 12.17 36.67 7.20
CA GLY A 102 10.74 36.65 6.87
C GLY A 102 10.43 35.81 5.62
N HIS A 103 9.54 34.83 5.74
CA HIS A 103 9.05 34.04 4.60
C HIS A 103 7.71 34.57 4.08
N SER A 104 7.58 34.76 2.76
CA SER A 104 6.34 35.19 2.10
C SER A 104 5.80 36.50 2.71
N MET A 105 4.63 36.49 3.37
CA MET A 105 4.07 37.66 4.07
C MET A 105 5.01 38.17 5.19
N GLY A 106 5.81 37.30 5.80
CA GLY A 106 6.81 37.67 6.80
C GLY A 106 7.88 38.62 6.24
N GLY A 107 8.10 38.63 4.93
CA GLY A 107 8.98 39.61 4.28
C GLY A 107 8.44 41.04 4.35
N ILE A 108 7.11 41.22 4.40
CA ILE A 108 6.47 42.54 4.59
C ILE A 108 6.69 43.02 6.03
N VAL A 109 6.64 42.11 7.01
CA VAL A 109 6.95 42.39 8.43
C VAL A 109 8.43 42.80 8.57
N VAL A 110 9.37 42.04 8.00
CA VAL A 110 10.80 42.38 8.03
C VAL A 110 11.09 43.74 7.40
N ALA A 111 10.43 44.07 6.29
CA ALA A 111 10.58 45.38 5.67
C ALA A 111 10.06 46.53 6.57
N LYS A 112 8.91 46.36 7.23
CA LYS A 112 8.38 47.35 8.20
C LYS A 112 9.23 47.48 9.46
N LEU A 113 9.82 46.37 9.94
CA LEU A 113 10.80 46.38 11.04
C LEU A 113 12.07 47.14 10.66
N ALA A 114 12.62 46.87 9.47
CA ALA A 114 13.85 47.50 8.98
C ALA A 114 13.69 49.00 8.66
N SER A 115 12.48 49.45 8.27
CA SER A 115 12.17 50.88 8.09
C SER A 115 11.90 51.64 9.41
N ARG A 116 11.93 50.94 10.55
CA ARG A 116 11.71 51.51 11.89
C ARG A 116 12.92 51.39 12.81
N ASN A 117 13.65 50.28 12.68
CA ASN A 117 14.71 49.87 13.59
C ASN A 117 15.98 49.58 12.82
N ASN A 118 17.13 49.94 13.40
CA ASN A 118 18.45 49.62 12.84
C ASN A 118 18.81 48.14 13.08
N LEU A 119 18.12 47.21 12.41
CA LEU A 119 18.37 45.76 12.52
C LEU A 119 19.79 45.42 12.09
N ARG A 120 20.37 44.37 12.69
CA ARG A 120 21.69 43.84 12.33
C ARG A 120 21.75 43.31 10.90
N GLY A 121 20.59 42.92 10.35
CA GLY A 121 20.39 42.53 8.96
C GLY A 121 18.96 42.04 8.70
N ALA A 122 18.58 41.96 7.43
CA ALA A 122 17.29 41.48 6.96
C ALA A 122 17.47 40.32 5.98
N VAL A 123 16.69 39.25 6.14
CA VAL A 123 16.64 38.12 5.20
C VAL A 123 15.21 37.91 4.73
N LEU A 124 14.99 37.97 3.42
CA LEU A 124 13.67 37.86 2.80
C LEU A 124 13.60 36.57 1.97
N ILE A 125 12.70 35.63 2.33
CA ILE A 125 12.56 34.34 1.66
C ILE A 125 11.25 34.32 0.86
N GLY A 126 11.34 34.30 -0.48
CA GLY A 126 10.19 34.43 -1.38
C GLY A 126 9.23 35.57 -0.99
N PRO A 127 9.70 36.81 -0.79
CA PRO A 127 8.90 37.87 -0.19
C PRO A 127 7.77 38.36 -1.10
N VAL A 128 6.59 38.57 -0.53
CA VAL A 128 5.42 39.07 -1.25
C VAL A 128 5.51 40.59 -1.41
N LEU A 129 5.38 41.10 -2.65
CA LEU A 129 5.35 42.53 -2.94
C LEU A 129 3.91 43.07 -2.92
N PRO A 130 3.54 44.01 -2.03
CA PRO A 130 2.19 44.54 -1.97
C PRO A 130 1.74 45.21 -3.28
N LYS A 131 0.54 44.81 -3.74
CA LYS A 131 -0.05 45.12 -5.06
C LYS A 131 -1.58 45.07 -4.95
N PRO A 132 -2.33 46.05 -5.50
CA PRO A 132 -3.80 46.07 -5.44
C PRO A 132 -4.49 44.79 -5.97
N ALA A 133 -3.89 44.13 -6.98
CA ALA A 133 -4.40 42.89 -7.55
C ALA A 133 -4.51 41.72 -6.55
N MET A 134 -3.80 41.75 -5.43
CA MET A 134 -3.89 40.71 -4.41
C MET A 134 -5.21 40.75 -3.62
N ALA A 135 -5.86 41.91 -3.51
CA ALA A 135 -7.08 42.04 -2.70
C ALA A 135 -8.17 41.05 -3.14
N GLY A 136 -8.47 40.97 -4.44
CA GLY A 136 -9.45 40.02 -4.98
C GLY A 136 -9.05 38.54 -4.78
N ILE A 137 -7.76 38.22 -4.87
CA ILE A 137 -7.24 36.85 -4.66
C ILE A 137 -7.44 36.41 -3.20
N PHE A 138 -7.17 37.29 -2.24
CA PHE A 138 -7.35 36.98 -0.82
C PHE A 138 -8.81 37.06 -0.38
N SER A 139 -9.65 37.92 -0.97
CA SER A 139 -11.11 37.89 -0.76
C SER A 139 -11.74 36.57 -1.19
N ALA A 140 -11.41 36.06 -2.40
CA ALA A 140 -11.89 34.77 -2.86
C ALA A 140 -11.42 33.62 -1.95
N ARG A 141 -10.16 33.67 -1.49
CA ARG A 141 -9.60 32.72 -0.53
C ARG A 141 -10.31 32.75 0.83
N ILE A 142 -10.69 33.92 1.32
CA ILE A 142 -11.44 34.08 2.57
C ILE A 142 -12.79 33.37 2.47
N GLU A 143 -13.52 33.55 1.37
CA GLU A 143 -14.84 32.91 1.21
C GLU A 143 -14.71 31.38 1.12
N THR A 144 -13.75 30.87 0.34
CA THR A 144 -13.45 29.43 0.31
C THR A 144 -13.15 28.87 1.72
N VAL A 145 -12.47 29.63 2.57
CA VAL A 145 -12.15 29.21 3.95
C VAL A 145 -13.32 29.36 4.91
N ARG A 146 -14.27 30.27 4.68
CA ARG A 146 -15.54 30.37 5.41
C ARG A 146 -16.44 29.17 5.14
N GLU A 147 -16.63 28.85 3.86
CA GLU A 147 -17.51 27.77 3.40
C GLU A 147 -16.93 26.37 3.67
N HIS A 148 -15.64 26.17 3.32
CA HIS A 148 -15.03 24.84 3.21
C HIS A 148 -13.88 24.61 4.21
N GLY A 149 -13.61 25.56 5.09
CA GLY A 149 -12.58 25.48 6.14
C GLY A 149 -11.14 25.37 5.61
N MET A 150 -10.21 25.07 6.54
CA MET A 150 -8.79 24.97 6.20
C MET A 150 -8.44 23.77 5.31
N GLU A 151 -9.29 22.74 5.23
CA GLU A 151 -9.06 21.59 4.35
C GLU A 151 -9.01 21.98 2.86
N ALA A 152 -9.76 23.01 2.43
CA ALA A 152 -9.71 23.52 1.06
C ALA A 152 -8.31 24.11 0.71
N MET A 153 -7.68 24.79 1.67
CA MET A 153 -6.30 25.28 1.52
C MET A 153 -5.29 24.13 1.60
N ALA A 154 -5.50 23.20 2.53
CA ALA A 154 -4.66 22.02 2.74
C ALA A 154 -4.71 21.02 1.57
N LYS A 155 -5.74 21.04 0.71
CA LYS A 155 -5.81 20.30 -0.55
C LYS A 155 -4.98 20.92 -1.68
N THR A 156 -4.82 22.25 -1.67
CA THR A 156 -4.38 23.01 -2.86
C THR A 156 -2.98 23.59 -2.71
N ILE A 157 -2.73 24.33 -1.63
CA ILE A 157 -1.47 25.07 -1.40
C ILE A 157 -0.22 24.19 -1.43
N PRO A 158 -0.18 22.98 -0.82
CA PRO A 158 1.01 22.12 -0.86
C PRO A 158 1.47 21.75 -2.28
N PHE A 159 0.55 21.70 -3.25
CA PHE A 159 0.85 21.34 -4.65
C PHE A 159 1.03 22.57 -5.54
N ALA A 160 0.33 23.68 -5.25
CA ALA A 160 0.38 24.91 -6.04
C ALA A 160 1.52 25.87 -5.65
N ALA A 161 1.92 25.89 -4.37
CA ALA A 161 2.85 26.87 -3.80
C ALA A 161 4.21 26.26 -3.38
N THR A 162 4.52 25.02 -3.78
CA THR A 162 5.85 24.43 -3.59
C THR A 162 6.51 24.13 -4.93
N GLY A 163 7.82 24.41 -5.05
CA GLY A 163 8.57 24.16 -6.28
C GLY A 163 8.64 22.68 -6.68
N SER A 164 8.99 22.40 -7.93
CA SER A 164 9.04 21.06 -8.52
C SER A 164 9.93 20.06 -7.75
N LYS A 165 10.92 20.56 -7.02
CA LYS A 165 11.84 19.79 -6.17
C LYS A 165 11.23 19.33 -4.83
N ALA A 166 10.08 19.88 -4.42
CA ALA A 166 9.45 19.56 -3.13
C ALA A 166 8.89 18.13 -3.12
N ASN A 167 9.38 17.31 -2.19
CA ASN A 167 9.00 15.91 -2.05
C ASN A 167 7.66 15.74 -1.29
N SER A 168 7.13 14.52 -1.27
CA SER A 168 5.83 14.23 -0.63
C SER A 168 5.82 14.52 0.88
N THR A 169 6.92 14.31 1.59
CA THR A 169 7.04 14.62 3.03
C THR A 169 7.01 16.12 3.29
N GLN A 170 7.69 16.92 2.46
CA GLN A 170 7.64 18.38 2.52
C GLN A 170 6.22 18.89 2.21
N LYS A 171 5.53 18.29 1.23
CA LYS A 171 4.14 18.64 0.90
C LYS A 171 3.16 18.23 2.01
N ALA A 172 3.36 17.07 2.63
CA ALA A 172 2.60 16.65 3.81
C ALA A 172 2.85 17.58 5.00
N PHE A 173 4.08 18.05 5.22
CA PHE A 173 4.41 19.03 6.25
C PHE A 173 3.67 20.36 6.04
N ILE A 174 3.70 20.94 4.82
CA ILE A 174 2.91 22.14 4.50
C ILE A 174 1.40 21.89 4.68
N ARG A 175 0.90 20.69 4.32
CA ARG A 175 -0.50 20.30 4.54
C ARG A 175 -0.86 20.30 6.03
N THR A 176 -0.03 19.72 6.89
CA THR A 176 -0.23 19.72 8.35
C THR A 176 -0.20 21.14 8.92
N LEU A 177 0.78 21.97 8.51
CA LEU A 177 0.85 23.37 8.94
C LEU A 177 -0.43 24.15 8.63
N LEU A 178 -1.07 23.90 7.49
CA LEU A 178 -2.35 24.51 7.11
C LEU A 178 -3.54 23.97 7.92
N LEU A 179 -3.54 22.68 8.25
CA LEU A 179 -4.60 22.04 9.05
C LEU A 179 -4.55 22.40 10.53
N CYS A 180 -3.39 22.79 11.05
CA CYS A 180 -3.23 23.29 12.42
C CYS A 180 -3.74 24.74 12.61
N GLN A 181 -4.18 25.44 11.56
CA GLN A 181 -4.65 26.83 11.66
C GLN A 181 -6.12 26.92 12.05
N LYS A 182 -6.48 27.95 12.81
CA LYS A 182 -7.88 28.32 13.03
C LYS A 182 -8.41 29.15 11.85
N THR A 183 -9.62 28.83 11.40
CA THR A 183 -10.33 29.54 10.31
C THR A 183 -10.30 31.06 10.48
N ASN A 184 -10.66 31.58 11.66
CA ASN A 184 -10.77 33.02 11.92
C ASN A 184 -9.41 33.73 11.83
N GLY A 185 -8.35 33.15 12.42
CA GLY A 185 -7.01 33.74 12.38
C GLY A 185 -6.38 33.71 10.98
N TYR A 186 -6.61 32.64 10.22
CA TYR A 186 -6.20 32.57 8.81
C TYR A 186 -6.96 33.59 7.94
N ILE A 187 -8.26 33.82 8.19
CA ILE A 187 -9.06 34.86 7.54
C ILE A 187 -8.56 36.26 7.90
N ALA A 188 -8.25 36.53 9.17
CA ALA A 188 -7.72 37.82 9.61
C ALA A 188 -6.37 38.13 8.94
N LEU A 189 -5.47 37.14 8.82
CA LEU A 189 -4.21 37.30 8.11
C LEU A 189 -4.38 37.39 6.58
N CYS A 190 -5.41 36.77 6.00
CA CYS A 190 -5.79 37.04 4.60
C CYS A 190 -6.31 38.48 4.42
N ASN A 191 -7.09 39.01 5.37
CA ASN A 191 -7.53 40.42 5.37
C ASN A 191 -6.34 41.38 5.48
N ALA A 192 -5.32 41.04 6.30
CA ALA A 192 -4.09 41.81 6.40
C ALA A 192 -3.36 41.89 5.05
N ILE A 193 -3.20 40.76 4.35
CA ILE A 193 -2.56 40.72 3.02
C ILE A 193 -3.42 41.44 1.96
N ALA A 194 -4.75 41.33 2.02
CA ALA A 194 -5.66 42.02 1.11
C ALA A 194 -5.59 43.57 1.25
N LYS A 195 -5.31 44.04 2.48
CA LYS A 195 -5.11 45.47 2.82
C LYS A 195 -3.63 45.90 2.81
N ALA A 196 -2.73 45.09 2.25
CA ALA A 196 -1.29 45.36 2.31
C ALA A 196 -0.89 46.59 1.48
N GLU A 197 -0.40 47.62 2.14
CA GLU A 197 0.36 48.71 1.52
C GLU A 197 1.84 48.34 1.40
N ARG A 198 2.56 49.00 0.48
CA ARG A 198 4.01 48.79 0.31
C ARG A 198 4.77 49.42 1.49
N PRO A 199 5.65 48.67 2.18
CA PRO A 199 6.62 49.27 3.10
C PRO A 199 7.48 50.32 2.40
N SER A 200 7.96 51.31 3.15
CA SER A 200 8.96 52.25 2.66
C SER A 200 10.33 51.57 2.65
N TYR A 201 10.59 50.80 1.59
CA TYR A 201 11.87 50.09 1.42
C TYR A 201 13.08 51.04 1.42
N ALA A 202 12.89 52.30 1.03
CA ALA A 202 13.94 53.32 1.00
C ALA A 202 14.44 53.74 2.40
N ASP A 203 13.60 53.60 3.43
CA ASP A 203 13.96 53.89 4.82
C ASP A 203 14.58 52.67 5.53
N ALA A 204 14.61 51.50 4.87
CA ALA A 204 15.21 50.28 5.38
C ALA A 204 16.72 50.24 5.09
N HIS A 205 17.53 50.70 6.04
CA HIS A 205 18.98 50.84 5.86
C HIS A 205 19.82 49.62 6.28
N SER A 206 19.21 48.59 6.88
CA SER A 206 19.91 47.36 7.27
C SER A 206 20.45 46.56 6.07
N PRO A 207 21.57 45.82 6.21
CA PRO A 207 22.05 44.89 5.18
C PRO A 207 21.00 43.84 4.80
N LEU A 208 20.90 43.50 3.51
CA LEU A 208 19.80 42.70 2.96
C LEU A 208 20.28 41.46 2.19
N LEU A 209 19.66 40.31 2.48
CA LEU A 209 19.72 39.12 1.63
C LEU A 209 18.31 38.70 1.21
N ILE A 210 18.01 38.71 -0.09
CA ILE A 210 16.82 38.07 -0.63
C ILE A 210 17.15 36.66 -1.12
N ILE A 211 16.32 35.68 -0.79
CA ILE A 211 16.37 34.30 -1.28
C ILE A 211 15.08 34.05 -2.08
N ALA A 212 15.20 34.06 -3.40
CA ALA A 212 14.08 33.90 -4.33
C ALA A 212 14.12 32.53 -5.01
N GLY A 213 12.96 31.98 -5.42
CA GLY A 213 12.90 30.74 -6.19
C GLY A 213 12.68 30.99 -7.68
N GLU A 214 13.45 30.33 -8.56
CA GLU A 214 13.25 30.35 -10.03
C GLU A 214 11.81 29.96 -10.42
N GLU A 215 11.19 29.08 -9.64
CA GLU A 215 9.86 28.50 -9.90
C GLU A 215 8.74 29.14 -9.05
N ASP A 216 9.03 30.22 -8.30
CA ASP A 216 8.04 30.85 -7.42
C ASP A 216 7.01 31.69 -8.20
N LYS A 217 5.76 31.25 -8.17
CA LYS A 217 4.61 31.90 -8.82
C LYS A 217 3.87 32.88 -7.91
N THR A 218 4.14 32.85 -6.61
CA THR A 218 3.53 33.72 -5.59
C THR A 218 4.37 34.97 -5.39
N SER A 219 5.69 34.80 -5.41
CA SER A 219 6.69 35.86 -5.22
C SER A 219 7.75 35.80 -6.33
N PRO A 220 7.42 36.21 -7.57
CA PRO A 220 8.34 36.10 -8.72
C PRO A 220 9.66 36.86 -8.52
N VAL A 221 10.72 36.40 -9.19
CA VAL A 221 12.07 37.01 -9.10
C VAL A 221 12.06 38.52 -9.38
N ALA A 222 11.30 38.99 -10.37
CA ALA A 222 11.18 40.43 -10.69
C ALA A 222 10.60 41.28 -9.54
N ASP A 223 9.75 40.72 -8.68
CA ASP A 223 9.25 41.41 -7.49
C ASP A 223 10.33 41.50 -6.40
N SER A 224 11.16 40.45 -6.29
CA SER A 224 12.34 40.45 -5.41
C SER A 224 13.42 41.44 -5.89
N GLU A 225 13.66 41.51 -7.19
CA GLU A 225 14.55 42.51 -7.81
C GLU A 225 14.04 43.94 -7.58
N THR A 226 12.72 44.15 -7.66
CA THR A 226 12.08 45.43 -7.34
C THR A 226 12.34 45.83 -5.88
N MET A 227 12.17 44.90 -4.92
CA MET A 227 12.50 45.18 -3.51
C MET A 227 13.98 45.50 -3.32
N LEU A 228 14.89 44.72 -3.93
CA LEU A 228 16.33 44.93 -3.85
C LEU A 228 16.73 46.31 -4.37
N ALA A 229 16.16 46.74 -5.50
CA ALA A 229 16.40 48.06 -6.07
C ALA A 229 15.92 49.18 -5.13
N SER A 230 14.70 49.04 -4.57
CA SER A 230 14.11 50.05 -3.66
C SER A 230 14.65 50.04 -2.22
N TRP A 231 15.46 49.05 -1.82
CA TRP A 231 15.97 48.95 -0.44
C TRP A 231 17.03 50.00 -0.11
N GLY A 232 16.90 50.67 1.03
CA GLY A 232 17.63 51.89 1.42
C GLY A 232 19.10 51.73 1.82
N CYS A 233 19.70 50.55 1.70
CA CYS A 233 21.11 50.32 2.03
C CYS A 233 22.00 50.27 0.78
N ASP A 234 23.32 50.45 0.99
CA ASP A 234 24.33 50.45 -0.07
C ASP A 234 24.25 49.21 -0.96
N ASN A 235 24.51 49.37 -2.26
CA ASN A 235 24.53 48.26 -3.22
C ASN A 235 25.55 47.14 -2.87
N ALA A 236 26.55 47.43 -2.04
CA ALA A 236 27.49 46.42 -1.52
C ALA A 236 26.94 45.65 -0.31
N ALA A 237 25.92 46.17 0.37
CA ALA A 237 25.29 45.60 1.56
C ALA A 237 23.98 44.84 1.26
N LYS A 238 23.54 44.78 0.00
CA LYS A 238 22.33 44.06 -0.45
C LYS A 238 22.61 43.05 -1.57
N ASN A 239 22.01 41.87 -1.47
CA ASN A 239 22.24 40.75 -2.39
C ASN A 239 20.95 39.95 -2.64
N ILE A 240 20.79 39.38 -3.84
CA ILE A 240 19.72 38.44 -4.19
C ILE A 240 20.31 37.10 -4.62
N ARG A 241 19.91 36.04 -3.93
CA ARG A 241 20.28 34.66 -4.25
C ARG A 241 19.08 33.92 -4.82
N ILE A 242 19.05 33.79 -6.14
CA ILE A 242 18.07 32.95 -6.83
C ILE A 242 18.43 31.48 -6.60
N LEU A 243 17.50 30.70 -6.06
CA LEU A 243 17.60 29.26 -5.93
C LEU A 243 17.09 28.63 -7.24
N PRO A 244 17.97 27.97 -8.02
CA PRO A 244 17.58 27.43 -9.31
C PRO A 244 16.57 26.30 -9.16
N GLY A 245 15.63 26.25 -10.07
CA GLY A 245 14.64 25.22 -10.26
C GLY A 245 15.24 23.93 -10.82
N ALA A 246 14.37 23.03 -11.24
CA ALA A 246 14.76 21.89 -12.05
C ALA A 246 15.12 22.34 -13.48
N CYS A 247 16.11 21.70 -14.11
CA CYS A 247 16.43 21.96 -15.51
C CYS A 247 15.25 21.52 -16.41
N ASP A 248 15.12 21.99 -17.65
CA ASP A 248 13.95 21.60 -18.48
C ASP A 248 13.87 20.10 -18.76
N ASN A 249 15.03 19.46 -19.01
CA ASN A 249 15.16 18.00 -19.11
C ASN A 249 14.69 17.28 -17.82
N CYS A 250 14.92 17.92 -16.66
CA CYS A 250 14.58 17.44 -15.33
C CYS A 250 13.09 17.63 -15.01
N LYS A 251 12.54 18.82 -15.32
CA LYS A 251 11.12 19.21 -15.19
C LYS A 251 10.25 18.27 -16.04
N ARG A 252 10.58 18.14 -17.34
CA ARG A 252 9.88 17.26 -18.31
C ARG A 252 9.87 15.80 -17.88
N ARG A 253 10.93 15.33 -17.20
CA ARG A 253 11.06 13.96 -16.69
C ARG A 253 10.62 13.78 -15.22
N LYS A 254 10.04 14.81 -14.58
CA LYS A 254 9.62 14.82 -13.16
C LYS A 254 10.72 14.32 -12.19
N GLN A 255 12.00 14.59 -12.50
CA GLN A 255 13.16 14.01 -11.79
C GLN A 255 13.95 15.05 -10.98
N ARG A 256 14.32 14.69 -9.74
CA ARG A 256 15.14 15.52 -8.83
C ARG A 256 16.39 16.04 -9.53
N CYS A 257 16.50 17.37 -9.58
CA CYS A 257 17.63 18.13 -10.13
C CYS A 257 18.45 18.72 -8.97
N ASP A 258 19.78 18.68 -9.06
CA ASP A 258 20.68 19.36 -8.11
C ASP A 258 20.62 20.90 -8.23
N GLY A 259 20.16 21.41 -9.38
CA GLY A 259 20.05 22.83 -9.69
C GLY A 259 21.28 23.41 -10.39
N ARG A 260 22.36 22.64 -10.58
CA ARG A 260 23.54 23.08 -11.33
C ARG A 260 23.19 23.20 -12.83
N ARG A 261 24.02 23.94 -13.59
CA ARG A 261 23.91 24.09 -15.04
C ARG A 261 25.31 23.87 -15.67
N PRO A 262 25.52 22.82 -16.48
CA PRO A 262 24.68 21.64 -16.59
C PRO A 262 24.55 20.88 -15.26
N CYS A 263 23.40 20.25 -15.03
CA CYS A 263 23.06 19.56 -13.78
C CYS A 263 23.76 18.20 -13.70
N ALA A 264 24.20 17.74 -12.52
CA ALA A 264 25.00 16.51 -12.41
C ALA A 264 24.29 15.26 -12.98
N ARG A 265 22.95 15.23 -12.91
CA ARG A 265 22.11 14.15 -13.48
C ARG A 265 22.00 14.21 -15.01
N CYS A 266 22.14 15.38 -15.62
CA CYS A 266 22.23 15.50 -17.09
C CYS A 266 23.66 15.18 -17.57
N ILE A 267 24.69 15.61 -16.83
CA ILE A 267 26.09 15.23 -17.09
C ILE A 267 26.25 13.71 -17.05
N LYS A 268 25.79 13.01 -15.99
CA LYS A 268 25.84 11.54 -15.87
C LYS A 268 25.06 10.79 -16.97
N ARG A 269 24.22 11.49 -17.75
CA ARG A 269 23.44 10.91 -18.86
C ARG A 269 23.96 11.28 -20.26
N GLY A 270 25.08 12.00 -20.37
CA GLY A 270 25.58 12.54 -21.65
C GLY A 270 24.80 13.74 -22.19
N LEU A 271 23.63 14.04 -21.63
CA LEU A 271 22.71 15.12 -22.01
C LEU A 271 23.18 16.50 -21.50
N LYS A 272 24.49 16.78 -21.62
CA LYS A 272 25.14 18.00 -21.12
C LYS A 272 24.63 19.25 -21.87
N LEU A 273 24.35 19.11 -23.17
CA LEU A 273 23.87 20.17 -24.05
C LEU A 273 22.36 20.43 -23.87
N ASP A 274 21.57 19.39 -23.57
CA ASP A 274 20.12 19.48 -23.35
C ASP A 274 19.74 19.94 -21.93
N CYS A 275 20.73 20.27 -21.10
CA CYS A 275 20.52 20.72 -19.72
C CYS A 275 20.19 22.22 -19.65
N GLN A 276 19.26 22.66 -20.49
CA GLN A 276 18.89 24.05 -20.64
C GLN A 276 17.98 24.55 -19.51
N GLU A 277 17.98 25.87 -19.38
CA GLU A 277 17.07 26.63 -18.55
C GLU A 277 15.71 26.79 -19.25
N SER A 278 14.65 27.14 -18.51
CA SER A 278 13.36 27.47 -19.10
C SER A 278 13.45 28.84 -19.78
N THR A 279 14.01 28.94 -20.99
CA THR A 279 14.03 30.18 -21.77
C THR A 279 12.60 30.54 -22.16
N ILE A 280 11.99 31.43 -21.38
CA ILE A 280 10.74 32.10 -21.74
C ILE A 280 11.07 33.09 -22.87
N THR A 281 11.14 32.57 -24.10
CA THR A 281 11.13 33.41 -25.30
C THR A 281 9.82 34.20 -25.30
N SER A 282 9.94 35.53 -25.35
CA SER A 282 8.86 36.46 -25.09
C SER A 282 7.84 36.49 -26.24
N ASP A 283 6.83 35.61 -26.20
CA ASP A 283 5.78 35.57 -27.23
C ASP A 283 4.35 35.61 -26.67
N GLY A 284 3.72 36.78 -26.84
CA GLY A 284 2.29 36.94 -27.12
C GLY A 284 1.28 36.76 -25.99
N ARG A 285 1.32 35.68 -25.19
CA ARG A 285 0.17 35.28 -24.35
C ARG A 285 0.31 35.64 -22.87
N ARG A 286 -0.15 36.86 -22.54
CA ARG A 286 -0.56 37.24 -21.17
C ARG A 286 -1.72 36.35 -20.69
N ILE A 287 -1.42 35.24 -20.02
CA ILE A 287 -2.39 34.60 -19.13
C ILE A 287 -2.47 35.49 -17.88
N VAL A 288 -3.53 36.29 -17.79
CA VAL A 288 -3.87 37.04 -16.57
C VAL A 288 -4.15 36.02 -15.46
N ALA A 289 -3.70 36.29 -14.24
CA ALA A 289 -3.97 35.45 -13.08
C ALA A 289 -5.43 35.61 -12.60
N SER A 290 -6.37 35.04 -13.37
CA SER A 290 -7.80 35.01 -13.07
C SER A 290 -8.23 33.65 -12.53
N SER A 291 -8.78 33.65 -11.32
CA SER A 291 -9.66 32.61 -10.75
C SER A 291 -9.10 31.18 -10.65
N LEU A 292 -8.76 30.78 -9.42
CA LEU A 292 -9.06 29.40 -9.00
C LEU A 292 -10.59 29.20 -9.09
N PRO A 293 -11.11 28.05 -9.57
CA PRO A 293 -12.55 27.86 -9.69
C PRO A 293 -13.24 27.78 -8.31
N SER A 294 -14.25 28.61 -8.09
CA SER A 294 -15.28 28.32 -7.09
C SER A 294 -16.17 27.17 -7.58
N PRO A 295 -16.68 26.31 -6.69
CA PRO A 295 -17.76 25.38 -7.02
C PRO A 295 -19.09 26.17 -7.10
N ASP A 296 -19.78 26.09 -8.23
CA ASP A 296 -21.12 26.68 -8.41
C ASP A 296 -22.07 25.57 -8.92
N PRO A 297 -23.12 25.20 -8.17
CA PRO A 297 -24.13 24.26 -8.65
C PRO A 297 -25.11 24.95 -9.62
N ASP A 298 -25.88 24.14 -10.35
CA ASP A 298 -26.99 24.56 -11.22
C ASP A 298 -26.67 25.51 -12.39
N ARG A 299 -26.28 24.92 -13.54
CA ARG A 299 -26.79 25.42 -14.83
C ARG A 299 -26.95 24.35 -15.91
N ILE A 300 -28.21 24.07 -16.24
CA ILE A 300 -28.65 23.21 -17.35
C ILE A 300 -29.16 24.09 -18.50
N SER A 301 -29.15 23.53 -19.72
CA SER A 301 -29.85 23.93 -20.95
C SER A 301 -29.15 24.87 -21.95
N ASN A 302 -29.25 24.45 -23.24
CA ASN A 302 -29.25 25.21 -24.50
C ASN A 302 -28.01 26.09 -24.82
N THR A 303 -27.36 26.01 -25.98
CA THR A 303 -27.94 25.95 -27.35
C THR A 303 -27.13 25.11 -28.36
N THR A 304 -27.72 24.91 -29.55
CA THR A 304 -27.14 24.23 -30.72
C THR A 304 -26.32 25.15 -31.64
N GLY A 305 -25.42 24.57 -32.45
CA GLY A 305 -24.73 25.30 -33.54
C GLY A 305 -23.76 24.42 -34.36
N HIS A 306 -24.00 24.29 -35.67
CA HIS A 306 -23.10 23.61 -36.63
C HIS A 306 -22.01 24.56 -37.16
N ALA A 307 -20.80 24.05 -37.41
CA ALA A 307 -19.93 24.50 -38.51
C ALA A 307 -18.81 23.48 -38.85
N THR A 308 -18.66 23.18 -40.14
CA THR A 308 -17.54 22.47 -40.83
C THR A 308 -17.65 22.85 -42.33
N PRO A 309 -16.66 22.58 -43.23
CA PRO A 309 -15.27 22.14 -43.07
C PRO A 309 -14.28 23.11 -43.80
N GLU A 310 -13.07 22.61 -44.15
CA GLU A 310 -12.23 22.86 -45.37
C GLU A 310 -10.73 22.71 -44.97
N THR A 311 -9.90 21.76 -45.42
CA THR A 311 -9.51 21.20 -46.75
C THR A 311 -8.50 22.01 -47.56
N SER A 312 -7.21 21.62 -47.50
CA SER A 312 -6.25 21.72 -48.61
C SER A 312 -5.10 20.72 -48.43
N GLY A 313 -4.49 20.30 -49.55
CA GLY A 313 -3.71 19.05 -49.67
C GLY A 313 -2.19 19.19 -49.88
N PRO A 314 -1.55 18.17 -50.51
CA PRO A 314 -0.16 17.80 -50.19
C PRO A 314 0.89 18.15 -51.26
N ILE A 315 2.18 18.07 -50.88
CA ILE A 315 3.32 18.00 -51.80
C ILE A 315 4.26 16.88 -51.33
N SER A 316 4.71 16.04 -52.27
CA SER A 316 5.64 14.93 -52.05
C SER A 316 7.05 15.25 -52.58
N ALA A 317 8.08 14.69 -51.93
CA ALA A 317 9.42 14.57 -52.50
C ALA A 317 10.06 13.25 -52.02
N SER A 318 10.83 12.59 -52.88
CA SER A 318 11.38 11.24 -52.66
C SER A 318 12.86 11.17 -53.05
N GLY A 319 13.62 10.22 -52.47
CA GLY A 319 14.97 9.91 -52.95
C GLY A 319 15.88 9.14 -51.98
N ALA A 320 16.12 7.86 -52.30
CA ALA A 320 17.15 6.94 -51.76
C ALA A 320 17.11 6.61 -50.24
N SER A 321 17.18 5.36 -49.74
CA SER A 321 17.86 4.11 -50.18
C SER A 321 19.35 4.06 -49.79
N ALA A 322 19.86 3.03 -49.10
CA ALA A 322 19.20 1.95 -48.34
C ALA A 322 20.20 1.26 -47.39
N LEU A 323 19.69 0.68 -46.29
CA LEU A 323 20.23 -0.52 -45.64
C LEU A 323 19.14 -1.05 -44.69
N ALA A 324 18.55 -2.20 -45.03
CA ALA A 324 17.41 -2.79 -44.34
C ALA A 324 17.73 -4.22 -43.85
N SER A 325 16.73 -4.88 -43.26
CA SER A 325 16.70 -6.30 -42.88
C SER A 325 17.80 -6.80 -41.93
N ILE A 326 17.65 -6.50 -40.63
CA ILE A 326 17.09 -7.48 -39.68
C ILE A 326 16.18 -6.71 -38.69
N ASP A 327 14.93 -6.45 -39.09
CA ASP A 327 13.91 -5.87 -38.20
C ASP A 327 12.50 -6.20 -38.74
N GLU A 328 11.94 -7.33 -38.31
CA GLU A 328 10.54 -7.68 -38.62
C GLU A 328 9.93 -8.68 -37.62
N THR A 329 9.64 -8.22 -36.40
CA THR A 329 8.46 -8.59 -35.55
C THR A 329 8.38 -7.58 -34.39
N TYR A 330 7.17 -7.27 -33.89
CA TYR A 330 6.88 -6.26 -32.83
C TYR A 330 6.91 -4.77 -33.22
N ALA A 331 6.17 -4.41 -34.26
CA ALA A 331 5.59 -3.06 -34.33
C ALA A 331 4.54 -2.87 -33.20
N GLY A 332 4.66 -1.84 -32.35
CA GLY A 332 3.63 -1.54 -31.34
C GLY A 332 3.94 -0.45 -30.29
N ASP A 333 5.21 -0.16 -29.98
CA ASP A 333 5.61 0.56 -28.76
C ASP A 333 5.04 2.00 -28.61
N GLY A 334 4.62 2.63 -29.73
CA GLY A 334 3.97 3.94 -29.72
C GLY A 334 2.52 3.96 -29.20
N GLN A 335 1.70 2.97 -29.56
CA GLN A 335 0.26 2.98 -29.27
C GLN A 335 -0.05 2.53 -27.83
N THR A 336 0.63 1.52 -27.32
CA THR A 336 0.41 1.01 -25.95
C THR A 336 0.73 2.06 -24.88
N LEU A 337 1.69 2.94 -25.14
CA LEU A 337 1.99 4.08 -24.26
C LEU A 337 0.93 5.19 -24.33
N GLN A 338 0.30 5.42 -25.49
CA GLN A 338 -0.81 6.37 -25.61
C GLN A 338 -2.06 5.88 -24.86
N LEU A 339 -2.37 4.58 -24.91
CA LEU A 339 -3.50 4.00 -24.17
C LEU A 339 -3.38 4.23 -22.65
N LEU A 340 -2.20 3.95 -22.07
CA LEU A 340 -1.93 4.20 -20.64
C LEU A 340 -1.96 5.69 -20.26
N SER A 341 -1.74 6.61 -21.21
CA SER A 341 -1.82 8.06 -20.94
C SER A 341 -3.27 8.58 -20.79
N ASN A 342 -4.26 7.78 -21.21
CA ASN A 342 -5.70 8.07 -21.07
C ASN A 342 -6.36 7.34 -19.89
N THR A 343 -5.59 6.57 -19.10
CA THR A 343 -6.06 5.98 -17.85
C THR A 343 -6.34 7.07 -16.81
N GLN A 344 -7.49 7.04 -16.14
CA GLN A 344 -7.79 7.98 -15.06
C GLN A 344 -7.14 7.54 -13.73
N PRO A 345 -6.83 8.49 -12.80
CA PRO A 345 -6.31 8.14 -11.47
C PRO A 345 -7.34 7.31 -10.68
N GLU A 346 -6.98 6.08 -10.33
CA GLU A 346 -7.87 5.13 -9.66
C GLU A 346 -7.66 5.14 -8.14
N ARG A 347 -8.73 5.10 -7.36
CA ARG A 347 -8.66 4.95 -5.89
C ARG A 347 -8.98 3.51 -5.50
N LEU A 348 -8.13 2.92 -4.67
CA LEU A 348 -8.39 1.58 -4.15
C LEU A 348 -9.46 1.68 -3.04
N PRO A 349 -10.49 0.81 -3.05
CA PRO A 349 -11.46 0.73 -1.97
C PRO A 349 -10.77 0.32 -0.66
N ARG A 350 -11.26 0.84 0.49
CA ARG A 350 -10.80 0.39 1.81
C ARG A 350 -11.35 -1.02 2.09
N MET A 351 -10.46 -1.99 2.19
CA MET A 351 -10.77 -3.41 2.37
C MET A 351 -10.04 -4.01 3.59
N SER A 352 -8.98 -3.34 4.06
CA SER A 352 -8.24 -3.65 5.28
C SER A 352 -9.15 -3.84 6.48
N ARG A 353 -8.93 -4.89 7.27
CA ARG A 353 -9.73 -5.24 8.45
C ARG A 353 -8.92 -6.04 9.47
N LEU A 354 -9.52 -6.21 10.64
CA LEU A 354 -9.16 -7.30 11.55
C LEU A 354 -9.95 -8.57 11.17
N ILE A 355 -9.32 -9.74 11.34
CA ILE A 355 -9.98 -11.05 11.33
C ILE A 355 -9.47 -11.87 12.50
N GLN A 356 -10.31 -12.75 13.04
CA GLN A 356 -9.92 -13.61 14.15
C GLN A 356 -8.98 -14.71 13.66
N ASP A 357 -7.98 -15.10 14.46
CA ASP A 357 -7.26 -16.35 14.24
C ASP A 357 -8.00 -17.54 14.87
N THR A 358 -7.40 -18.74 14.81
CA THR A 358 -7.94 -19.98 15.40
C THR A 358 -8.03 -19.98 16.93
N ARG A 359 -7.73 -18.85 17.58
CA ARG A 359 -7.72 -18.61 19.03
C ARG A 359 -8.66 -17.46 19.44
N GLY A 360 -9.29 -16.79 18.47
CA GLY A 360 -10.13 -15.61 18.68
C GLY A 360 -9.38 -14.27 18.64
N GLU A 361 -8.06 -14.26 18.48
CA GLU A 361 -7.24 -13.04 18.51
C GLU A 361 -7.34 -12.27 17.19
N TYR A 362 -7.42 -10.94 17.27
CA TYR A 362 -7.65 -10.09 16.10
C TYR A 362 -6.37 -9.74 15.34
N MET A 363 -6.25 -10.29 14.13
CA MET A 363 -5.10 -10.15 13.24
C MET A 363 -5.40 -9.16 12.10
N PHE A 364 -4.50 -8.21 11.87
CA PHE A 364 -4.63 -7.26 10.75
C PHE A 364 -4.34 -7.93 9.40
N ILE A 365 -5.21 -7.62 8.44
CA ILE A 365 -5.09 -7.93 7.01
C ILE A 365 -5.35 -6.65 6.21
N GLY A 366 -4.45 -6.28 5.29
CA GLY A 366 -4.55 -5.04 4.50
C GLY A 366 -5.12 -5.21 3.09
N ASP A 367 -5.11 -4.13 2.30
CA ASP A 367 -5.86 -4.05 1.04
C ASP A 367 -5.29 -4.91 -0.11
N SER A 368 -3.98 -5.24 -0.10
CA SER A 368 -3.34 -6.13 -1.08
C SER A 368 -3.57 -7.63 -0.81
N ALA A 369 -4.11 -7.98 0.35
CA ALA A 369 -4.26 -9.37 0.75
C ALA A 369 -5.32 -10.12 -0.10
N THR A 370 -5.03 -11.37 -0.43
CA THR A 370 -5.95 -12.27 -1.14
C THR A 370 -7.29 -12.44 -0.40
N LEU A 371 -7.25 -12.47 0.94
CA LEU A 371 -8.44 -12.54 1.80
C LEU A 371 -9.27 -11.24 1.81
N SER A 372 -8.66 -10.09 1.49
CA SER A 372 -9.39 -8.83 1.28
C SER A 372 -10.15 -8.88 -0.04
N PHE A 373 -9.51 -9.31 -1.14
CA PHE A 373 -10.17 -9.44 -2.45
C PHE A 373 -11.38 -10.38 -2.41
N LEU A 374 -11.24 -11.54 -1.74
CA LEU A 374 -12.34 -12.46 -1.46
C LEU A 374 -13.56 -11.79 -0.80
N GLN A 375 -13.37 -10.75 0.02
CA GLN A 375 -14.51 -10.07 0.66
C GLN A 375 -15.34 -9.27 -0.34
N ASN A 376 -14.71 -8.67 -1.36
CA ASN A 376 -15.45 -7.96 -2.40
C ASN A 376 -16.09 -8.94 -3.38
N ILE A 377 -15.48 -10.09 -3.65
CA ILE A 377 -16.15 -11.20 -4.36
C ILE A 377 -17.42 -11.61 -3.60
N ARG A 378 -17.36 -11.85 -2.28
CA ARG A 378 -18.57 -12.15 -1.48
C ARG A 378 -19.65 -11.05 -1.55
N ARG A 379 -19.27 -9.77 -1.65
CA ARG A 379 -20.21 -8.64 -1.84
C ARG A 379 -20.86 -8.67 -3.25
N ILE A 380 -20.06 -8.89 -4.29
CA ILE A 380 -20.48 -9.01 -5.69
C ILE A 380 -21.43 -10.19 -5.86
N VAL A 381 -21.08 -11.36 -5.31
CA VAL A 381 -21.89 -12.59 -5.35
C VAL A 381 -23.22 -12.38 -4.64
N ARG A 382 -23.22 -11.82 -3.42
CA ARG A 382 -24.47 -11.52 -2.68
C ARG A 382 -25.41 -10.59 -3.45
N ARG A 383 -24.89 -9.58 -4.16
CA ARG A 383 -25.71 -8.73 -5.05
C ARG A 383 -26.20 -9.45 -6.30
N SER A 384 -25.45 -10.42 -6.82
CA SER A 384 -25.72 -11.05 -8.11
C SER A 384 -26.65 -12.26 -8.04
N ILE A 385 -26.56 -13.06 -6.97
CA ILE A 385 -27.34 -14.31 -6.79
C ILE A 385 -27.96 -14.47 -5.40
N GLY A 386 -27.71 -13.55 -4.46
CA GLY A 386 -28.16 -13.66 -3.07
C GLY A 386 -27.23 -14.48 -2.17
N ASP A 387 -27.80 -14.99 -1.08
CA ASP A 387 -27.10 -15.75 -0.04
C ASP A 387 -26.75 -17.17 -0.52
N CYS A 388 -25.55 -17.65 -0.18
CA CYS A 388 -25.00 -18.93 -0.67
C CYS A 388 -23.74 -19.36 0.11
N SER A 389 -23.28 -20.60 -0.10
CA SER A 389 -22.16 -21.20 0.65
C SER A 389 -20.87 -20.39 0.66
N LEU A 390 -20.56 -19.61 -0.40
CA LEU A 390 -19.40 -18.70 -0.42
C LEU A 390 -19.59 -17.49 0.50
N VAL A 391 -20.80 -16.95 0.50
CA VAL A 391 -21.21 -15.69 1.10
C VAL A 391 -21.43 -15.85 2.62
N ASP A 392 -22.02 -16.98 3.01
CA ASP A 392 -22.42 -17.29 4.39
C ASP A 392 -21.51 -18.30 5.09
N ASP A 393 -20.43 -18.68 4.41
CA ASP A 393 -19.23 -19.35 4.94
C ASP A 393 -18.97 -18.97 6.41
N PRO A 394 -19.04 -19.92 7.38
CA PRO A 394 -18.89 -19.60 8.79
C PRO A 394 -17.47 -19.12 9.13
N LEU A 395 -16.47 -19.58 8.38
CA LEU A 395 -15.06 -19.19 8.51
C LEU A 395 -14.72 -17.93 7.68
N ARG A 396 -15.71 -17.14 7.24
CA ARG A 396 -15.49 -15.90 6.47
C ARG A 396 -14.76 -14.79 7.25
N HIS A 397 -14.84 -14.81 8.58
CA HIS A 397 -14.23 -13.85 9.49
C HIS A 397 -12.94 -14.35 10.15
N GLY A 398 -12.50 -15.57 9.84
CA GLY A 398 -11.31 -16.21 10.42
C GLY A 398 -10.13 -16.31 9.44
N ILE A 399 -8.90 -16.24 9.96
CA ILE A 399 -7.70 -16.74 9.27
C ILE A 399 -7.47 -18.20 9.67
N VAL A 400 -7.31 -19.08 8.68
CA VAL A 400 -6.85 -20.45 8.93
C VAL A 400 -5.35 -20.42 9.21
N GLU A 401 -4.99 -20.88 10.41
CA GLU A 401 -3.62 -21.15 10.84
C GLU A 401 -3.58 -22.43 11.69
N ALA A 402 -2.54 -23.24 11.52
CA ALA A 402 -2.34 -24.43 12.34
C ALA A 402 -1.85 -24.03 13.75
N SER A 403 -2.61 -24.36 14.80
CA SER A 403 -2.08 -24.22 16.16
C SER A 403 -1.02 -25.30 16.43
N PRO A 404 0.16 -24.97 16.99
CA PRO A 404 0.99 -25.98 17.64
C PRO A 404 0.29 -26.47 18.91
N GLU A 405 0.43 -27.76 19.22
CA GLU A 405 -0.13 -28.39 20.43
C GLU A 405 0.69 -28.00 21.67
N THR A 406 2.02 -28.03 21.54
CA THR A 406 2.99 -27.87 22.63
C THR A 406 3.36 -26.41 22.91
N ARG A 407 2.38 -25.56 23.24
CA ARG A 407 2.59 -24.10 23.37
C ARG A 407 3.20 -23.62 24.70
N ARG A 408 3.23 -24.46 25.74
CA ARG A 408 3.93 -24.18 27.02
C ARG A 408 5.09 -25.16 27.18
N GLY A 409 6.24 -24.68 27.63
CA GLY A 409 7.41 -25.54 27.89
C GLY A 409 8.16 -26.07 26.66
N TRP A 410 7.86 -25.61 25.43
CA TRP A 410 8.48 -26.14 24.21
C TRP A 410 10.00 -26.07 24.20
N ILE A 411 10.59 -25.01 24.78
CA ILE A 411 12.05 -24.83 24.90
C ILE A 411 12.64 -25.97 25.73
N LEU A 412 12.12 -26.16 26.94
CA LEU A 412 12.55 -27.22 27.86
C LEU A 412 12.34 -28.62 27.26
N SER A 413 11.20 -28.85 26.59
CA SER A 413 10.90 -30.10 25.91
C SER A 413 11.89 -30.39 24.77
N SER A 414 12.25 -29.38 23.97
CA SER A 414 13.23 -29.51 22.89
C SER A 414 14.64 -29.78 23.43
N ALA A 415 15.04 -29.07 24.50
CA ALA A 415 16.33 -29.29 25.16
C ALA A 415 16.45 -30.69 25.79
N GLN A 416 15.34 -31.26 26.28
CA GLN A 416 15.28 -32.61 26.87
C GLN A 416 15.18 -33.73 25.83
N ASN A 417 14.70 -33.45 24.61
CA ASN A 417 14.44 -34.44 23.57
C ASN A 417 15.15 -34.05 22.26
N PRO A 418 16.48 -34.17 22.17
CA PRO A 418 17.20 -33.95 20.93
C PRO A 418 16.75 -34.96 19.84
N PRO A 419 16.80 -34.58 18.54
CA PRO A 419 16.54 -35.50 17.44
C PRO A 419 17.47 -36.73 17.49
N PRO A 420 17.05 -37.88 16.91
CA PRO A 420 17.97 -38.98 16.65
C PRO A 420 19.11 -38.51 15.73
N ARG A 421 20.26 -39.19 15.76
CA ARG A 421 21.36 -38.88 14.84
C ARG A 421 21.04 -39.31 13.41
N GLN A 422 21.20 -38.42 12.44
CA GLN A 422 20.94 -38.71 11.03
C GLN A 422 22.04 -39.61 10.44
N THR A 423 21.65 -40.52 9.55
CA THR A 423 22.55 -41.20 8.61
C THR A 423 22.75 -40.39 7.32
N ALA A 424 23.81 -40.66 6.57
CA ALA A 424 24.09 -39.98 5.31
C ALA A 424 22.96 -40.14 4.27
N LEU A 425 22.29 -41.30 4.22
CA LEU A 425 21.16 -41.55 3.32
C LEU A 425 19.91 -40.72 3.70
N GLU A 426 19.68 -40.50 4.99
CA GLU A 426 18.60 -39.61 5.44
C GLU A 426 18.93 -38.15 5.13
N VAL A 427 20.18 -37.71 5.36
CA VAL A 427 20.64 -36.36 5.01
C VAL A 427 20.47 -36.09 3.52
N ASP A 428 20.88 -37.01 2.65
CA ASP A 428 20.73 -36.92 1.19
C ASP A 428 19.25 -36.75 0.78
N TYR A 429 18.33 -37.57 1.32
CA TYR A 429 16.89 -37.38 1.12
C TYR A 429 16.43 -35.98 1.57
N LEU A 430 16.77 -35.59 2.80
CA LEU A 430 16.31 -34.33 3.41
C LEU A 430 16.84 -33.11 2.66
N GLN A 431 18.11 -33.12 2.27
CA GLN A 431 18.75 -32.04 1.52
C GLN A 431 18.15 -31.92 0.10
N ARG A 432 17.91 -33.02 -0.60
CA ARG A 432 17.28 -33.02 -1.93
C ARG A 432 15.92 -32.31 -1.93
N TRP A 433 15.04 -32.67 -0.99
CA TRP A 433 13.71 -32.06 -0.87
C TRP A 433 13.75 -30.62 -0.34
N TYR A 434 14.71 -30.28 0.53
CA TYR A 434 15.02 -28.87 0.85
C TYR A 434 15.37 -28.09 -0.42
N MET A 435 16.35 -28.54 -1.20
CA MET A 435 16.83 -27.82 -2.39
C MET A 435 15.72 -27.63 -3.43
N GLN A 436 14.90 -28.65 -3.71
CA GLN A 436 13.76 -28.52 -4.62
C GLN A 436 12.68 -27.53 -4.14
N SER A 437 12.39 -27.50 -2.84
CA SER A 437 11.37 -26.60 -2.26
C SER A 437 11.89 -25.19 -1.93
N ALA A 438 13.21 -25.02 -1.84
CA ALA A 438 13.89 -23.75 -1.59
C ALA A 438 14.32 -23.01 -2.88
N ASN A 439 14.33 -23.67 -4.05
CA ASN A 439 14.81 -23.08 -5.31
C ASN A 439 14.09 -21.76 -5.65
N CYS A 440 14.83 -20.77 -6.17
CA CYS A 440 14.46 -19.36 -6.39
C CYS A 440 14.08 -18.57 -5.12
N VAL A 441 13.35 -19.17 -4.18
CA VAL A 441 12.69 -18.49 -3.05
C VAL A 441 13.62 -18.31 -1.84
N LEU A 442 14.44 -19.32 -1.55
CA LEU A 442 15.22 -19.45 -0.31
C LEU A 442 16.65 -19.92 -0.61
N LEU A 443 17.28 -19.30 -1.62
CA LEU A 443 18.66 -19.58 -2.04
C LEU A 443 19.70 -19.01 -1.05
N LEU A 444 19.74 -19.58 0.17
CA LEU A 444 20.55 -19.12 1.30
C LEU A 444 22.02 -19.59 1.26
N PHE A 445 22.31 -20.63 0.48
CA PHE A 445 23.58 -21.36 0.46
C PHE A 445 24.08 -21.58 -0.97
N ASP A 446 25.37 -21.90 -1.13
CA ASP A 446 25.82 -22.68 -2.28
C ASP A 446 25.49 -24.16 -2.03
N GLN A 447 25.08 -24.91 -3.05
CA GLN A 447 24.76 -26.33 -2.89
C GLN A 447 25.97 -27.11 -2.36
N LYS A 448 27.15 -26.90 -2.93
CA LYS A 448 28.37 -27.65 -2.57
C LYS A 448 28.95 -27.24 -1.21
N GLU A 449 28.76 -25.97 -0.83
CA GLU A 449 29.12 -25.48 0.51
C GLU A 449 28.20 -26.11 1.58
N LEU A 450 26.90 -26.25 1.29
CA LEU A 450 25.93 -26.91 2.18
C LEU A 450 26.18 -28.43 2.29
N GLU A 451 26.37 -29.11 1.16
CA GLU A 451 26.75 -30.54 1.11
C GLU A 451 28.00 -30.80 1.95
N SER A 452 29.09 -30.06 1.69
CA SER A 452 30.36 -30.25 2.40
C SER A 452 30.28 -29.87 3.88
N GLY A 453 29.48 -28.87 4.24
CA GLY A 453 29.25 -28.44 5.62
C GLY A 453 28.53 -29.52 6.43
N ILE A 454 27.44 -30.08 5.89
CA ILE A 454 26.68 -31.14 6.55
C ILE A 454 27.50 -32.43 6.64
N HIS A 455 28.22 -32.82 5.57
CA HIS A 455 29.07 -34.03 5.61
C HIS A 455 30.14 -33.92 6.72
N LYS A 456 30.84 -32.79 6.82
CA LYS A 456 31.81 -32.58 7.91
C LYS A 456 31.14 -32.61 9.29
N TRP A 457 29.97 -31.98 9.43
CA TRP A 457 29.22 -31.98 10.69
C TRP A 457 28.73 -33.38 11.11
N LEU A 458 28.45 -34.28 10.14
CA LEU A 458 28.21 -35.71 10.42
C LEU A 458 29.50 -36.41 10.90
N GLU A 459 30.65 -36.15 10.27
CA GLU A 459 31.96 -36.72 10.64
C GLU A 459 32.44 -36.26 12.02
N ASP A 460 32.24 -34.97 12.35
CA ASP A 460 32.49 -34.39 13.67
C ASP A 460 31.51 -34.91 14.76
N GLY A 461 30.56 -35.77 14.40
CA GLY A 461 29.66 -36.45 15.34
C GLY A 461 28.40 -35.68 15.70
N GLN A 462 28.00 -34.69 14.91
CA GLN A 462 26.84 -33.81 15.13
C GLN A 462 26.99 -33.00 16.42
N ASP A 463 28.07 -32.20 16.49
CA ASP A 463 28.38 -31.38 17.66
C ASP A 463 27.40 -30.20 17.79
N MET A 464 26.57 -30.27 18.83
CA MET A 464 25.56 -29.25 19.15
C MET A 464 26.15 -27.89 19.54
N ALA A 465 27.45 -27.83 19.85
CA ALA A 465 28.15 -26.57 20.13
C ALA A 465 28.47 -25.76 18.85
N ASP A 466 28.44 -26.38 17.65
CA ASP A 466 28.54 -25.65 16.39
C ASP A 466 27.26 -24.84 16.14
N PRO A 467 27.31 -23.49 16.03
CA PRO A 467 26.15 -22.66 15.72
C PRO A 467 25.46 -23.04 14.39
N ALA A 468 26.17 -23.66 13.45
CA ALA A 468 25.60 -24.16 12.19
C ALA A 468 24.64 -25.35 12.39
N SER A 469 24.72 -26.08 13.51
CA SER A 469 23.76 -27.15 13.87
C SER A 469 22.31 -26.68 13.83
N SER A 470 22.06 -25.44 14.27
CA SER A 470 20.74 -24.81 14.20
C SER A 470 20.20 -24.75 12.76
N VAL A 471 21.06 -24.35 11.81
CA VAL A 471 20.77 -24.25 10.39
C VAL A 471 20.57 -25.61 9.76
N TYR A 472 21.41 -26.61 10.06
CA TYR A 472 21.29 -27.96 9.50
C TYR A 472 19.97 -28.63 9.94
N TYR A 473 19.60 -28.55 11.21
CA TYR A 473 18.29 -29.05 11.68
C TYR A 473 17.11 -28.32 11.02
N LEU A 474 17.22 -27.02 10.75
CA LEU A 474 16.16 -26.26 10.06
C LEU A 474 16.08 -26.61 8.55
N VAL A 475 17.20 -26.91 7.90
CA VAL A 475 17.24 -27.49 6.53
C VAL A 475 16.57 -28.86 6.52
N PHE A 476 16.89 -29.75 7.47
CA PHE A 476 16.26 -31.06 7.60
C PHE A 476 14.76 -30.96 7.89
N ALA A 477 14.34 -30.01 8.72
CA ALA A 477 12.93 -29.76 9.01
C ALA A 477 12.13 -29.41 7.74
N ILE A 478 12.67 -28.53 6.89
CA ILE A 478 12.03 -28.20 5.60
C ILE A 478 12.03 -29.42 4.68
N GLY A 479 13.15 -30.14 4.56
CA GLY A 479 13.25 -31.35 3.73
C GLY A 479 12.25 -32.45 4.10
N ALA A 480 12.06 -32.70 5.41
CA ALA A 480 11.07 -33.65 5.91
C ALA A 480 9.62 -33.17 5.69
N GLN A 481 9.37 -31.86 5.86
CA GLN A 481 8.05 -31.25 5.65
C GLN A 481 7.64 -31.22 4.17
N THR A 482 8.60 -31.09 3.23
CA THR A 482 8.30 -30.88 1.81
C THR A 482 8.50 -32.13 0.95
N GLY A 483 9.29 -33.12 1.38
CA GLY A 483 9.39 -34.40 0.68
C GLY A 483 8.08 -35.20 0.65
N PRO A 484 7.88 -36.10 -0.33
CA PRO A 484 6.60 -36.76 -0.58
C PRO A 484 6.23 -37.82 0.45
N GLU A 485 7.20 -38.34 1.21
CA GLU A 485 6.96 -39.28 2.31
C GLU A 485 6.32 -38.59 3.53
N ASP A 486 5.61 -39.37 4.36
CA ASP A 486 4.90 -38.85 5.53
C ASP A 486 5.84 -38.71 6.75
N LYS A 487 6.76 -37.74 6.67
CA LYS A 487 7.79 -37.43 7.67
C LYS A 487 7.46 -36.16 8.49
N ASP A 488 6.19 -35.77 8.58
CA ASP A 488 5.79 -34.48 9.17
C ASP A 488 6.05 -34.38 10.69
N ASP A 489 5.95 -35.48 11.44
CA ASP A 489 6.32 -35.53 12.86
C ASP A 489 7.83 -35.29 13.06
N LEU A 490 8.65 -35.96 12.24
CA LEU A 490 10.11 -35.79 12.23
C LEU A 490 10.50 -34.35 11.81
N ALA A 491 9.74 -33.75 10.89
CA ALA A 491 9.88 -32.36 10.50
C ALA A 491 9.63 -31.40 11.67
N GLU A 492 8.60 -31.63 12.49
CA GLU A 492 8.32 -30.81 13.67
C GLU A 492 9.32 -31.05 14.82
N ILE A 493 9.88 -32.26 14.96
CA ILE A 493 11.02 -32.55 15.87
C ILE A 493 12.24 -31.73 15.46
N PHE A 494 12.69 -31.83 14.20
CA PHE A 494 13.83 -31.06 13.69
C PHE A 494 13.60 -29.55 13.80
N PHE A 495 12.40 -29.07 13.47
CA PHE A 495 12.05 -27.66 13.55
C PHE A 495 12.12 -27.11 14.97
N ASN A 496 11.52 -27.79 15.94
CA ASN A 496 11.52 -27.33 17.32
C ASN A 496 12.94 -27.32 17.91
N TYR A 497 13.78 -28.32 17.57
CA TYR A 497 15.16 -28.37 18.03
C TYR A 497 16.07 -27.31 17.36
N GLY A 498 16.02 -27.18 16.03
CA GLY A 498 16.77 -26.13 15.32
C GLY A 498 16.35 -24.72 15.75
N ARG A 499 15.05 -24.50 16.00
CA ARG A 499 14.54 -23.24 16.59
C ARG A 499 14.99 -23.04 18.03
N TYR A 500 15.08 -24.09 18.84
CA TYR A 500 15.65 -24.01 20.19
C TYR A 500 17.11 -23.57 20.15
N LEU A 501 17.96 -24.26 19.38
CA LEU A 501 19.38 -23.87 19.21
C LEU A 501 19.53 -22.42 18.72
N THR A 502 18.66 -21.98 17.80
CA THR A 502 18.64 -20.57 17.32
C THR A 502 18.36 -19.57 18.44
N VAL A 503 17.44 -19.90 19.37
CA VAL A 503 17.12 -19.04 20.52
C VAL A 503 18.25 -19.06 21.56
N GLU A 504 18.84 -20.23 21.80
CA GLU A 504 19.89 -20.43 22.82
C GLU A 504 21.24 -19.80 22.41
N THR A 505 21.62 -19.86 21.12
CA THR A 505 23.00 -19.57 20.68
C THR A 505 23.16 -18.41 19.70
N LEU A 506 22.08 -17.94 19.05
CA LEU A 506 22.17 -16.97 17.94
C LEU A 506 21.42 -15.65 18.17
N MET A 507 20.78 -15.45 19.34
CA MET A 507 19.91 -14.29 19.55
C MET A 507 20.59 -13.01 20.04
N GLU A 508 21.75 -13.09 20.70
CA GLU A 508 22.44 -11.89 21.23
C GLU A 508 23.34 -11.23 20.18
N ASP A 509 24.17 -12.02 19.49
CA ASP A 509 25.06 -11.57 18.42
C ASP A 509 24.49 -11.86 17.02
N PRO A 510 24.05 -10.84 16.24
CA PRO A 510 23.48 -11.06 14.91
C PRO A 510 24.56 -11.40 13.88
N GLY A 511 24.59 -12.64 13.41
CA GLY A 511 25.49 -13.11 12.34
C GLY A 511 24.77 -13.57 11.06
N ILE A 512 25.55 -14.00 10.06
CA ILE A 512 25.04 -14.63 8.84
C ILE A 512 24.18 -15.86 9.18
N THR A 513 24.67 -16.71 10.09
CA THR A 513 23.99 -17.91 10.59
C THR A 513 22.67 -17.58 11.28
N THR A 514 22.64 -16.54 12.15
CA THR A 514 21.41 -16.03 12.80
C THR A 514 20.32 -15.71 11.78
N ILE A 515 20.70 -15.01 10.71
CA ILE A 515 19.76 -14.56 9.68
C ILE A 515 19.30 -15.73 8.81
N GLN A 516 20.19 -16.66 8.45
CA GLN A 516 19.85 -17.90 7.75
C GLN A 516 18.87 -18.75 8.56
N ALA A 517 19.12 -18.93 9.86
CA ALA A 517 18.23 -19.64 10.77
C ALA A 517 16.83 -18.99 10.84
N PHE A 518 16.73 -17.66 11.00
CA PHE A 518 15.44 -16.97 10.99
C PHE A 518 14.70 -17.07 9.64
N ALA A 519 15.40 -17.06 8.51
CA ALA A 519 14.81 -17.27 7.19
C ALA A 519 14.26 -18.70 7.01
N LEU A 520 15.01 -19.71 7.46
CA LEU A 520 14.56 -21.11 7.47
C LEU A 520 13.36 -21.33 8.41
N ILE A 521 13.39 -20.76 9.63
CA ILE A 521 12.27 -20.79 10.58
C ILE A 521 11.00 -20.19 9.95
N ALA A 522 11.12 -19.04 9.27
CA ALA A 522 10.01 -18.40 8.59
C ALA A 522 9.42 -19.28 7.47
N MET A 523 10.28 -19.94 6.67
CA MET A 523 9.82 -20.82 5.59
C MET A 523 9.20 -22.12 6.08
N TYR A 524 9.76 -22.77 7.12
CA TYR A 524 9.12 -23.92 7.76
C TYR A 524 7.73 -23.54 8.33
N LEU A 525 7.63 -22.38 8.99
CA LEU A 525 6.36 -21.90 9.55
C LEU A 525 5.35 -21.56 8.46
N LEU A 526 5.79 -21.06 7.31
CA LEU A 526 4.93 -20.82 6.15
C LEU A 526 4.37 -22.13 5.58
N GLY A 527 5.22 -23.15 5.37
CA GLY A 527 4.80 -24.50 4.96
C GLY A 527 4.00 -25.26 6.03
N ALA A 528 4.15 -24.90 7.30
CA ALA A 528 3.32 -25.38 8.40
C ALA A 528 1.96 -24.64 8.54
N SER A 529 1.60 -23.74 7.60
CA SER A 529 0.39 -22.90 7.70
C SER A 529 0.36 -21.96 8.94
N ARG A 530 1.51 -21.60 9.51
CA ARG A 530 1.68 -20.73 10.70
C ARG A 530 2.16 -19.32 10.30
N ARG A 531 1.41 -18.67 9.40
CA ARG A 531 1.79 -17.43 8.67
C ARG A 531 2.11 -16.23 9.57
N ASN A 532 1.36 -16.00 10.64
CA ASN A 532 1.61 -14.94 11.62
C ASN A 532 2.94 -15.16 12.35
N ALA A 533 3.28 -16.40 12.68
CA ALA A 533 4.57 -16.73 13.29
C ALA A 533 5.72 -16.56 12.28
N ALA A 534 5.55 -17.01 11.04
CA ALA A 534 6.52 -16.80 9.96
C ALA A 534 6.87 -15.32 9.75
N PHE A 535 5.85 -14.45 9.73
CA PHE A 535 6.02 -13.00 9.61
C PHE A 535 6.83 -12.40 10.79
N MET A 536 6.57 -12.84 12.03
CA MET A 536 7.32 -12.37 13.20
C MET A 536 8.79 -12.82 13.19
N TYR A 537 9.06 -14.10 12.92
CA TYR A 537 10.43 -14.63 12.89
C TYR A 537 11.25 -14.03 11.73
N LEU A 538 10.66 -13.81 10.56
CA LEU A 538 11.36 -13.09 9.49
C LEU A 538 11.65 -11.64 9.89
N GLY A 539 10.74 -10.96 10.61
CA GLY A 539 10.98 -9.62 11.14
C GLY A 539 12.24 -9.55 12.03
N MET A 540 12.51 -10.59 12.83
CA MET A 540 13.75 -10.71 13.61
C MET A 540 14.98 -10.85 12.69
N GLY A 541 14.93 -11.77 11.71
CA GLY A 541 15.99 -11.94 10.71
C GLY A 541 16.28 -10.68 9.89
N VAL A 542 15.24 -9.91 9.52
CA VAL A 542 15.37 -8.62 8.83
C VAL A 542 16.08 -7.59 9.72
N ARG A 543 15.77 -7.52 11.03
CA ARG A 543 16.48 -6.63 11.96
C ARG A 543 17.96 -6.98 12.09
N ALA A 544 18.30 -8.27 12.19
CA ALA A 544 19.69 -8.73 12.17
C ALA A 544 20.40 -8.40 10.84
N ALA A 545 19.72 -8.58 9.70
CA ALA A 545 20.25 -8.22 8.38
C ALA A 545 20.50 -6.71 8.21
N TYR A 546 19.67 -5.85 8.79
CA TYR A 546 19.97 -4.42 8.86
C TYR A 546 21.20 -4.13 9.75
N ALA A 547 21.30 -4.78 10.92
CA ALA A 547 22.38 -4.56 11.88
C ALA A 547 23.78 -4.84 11.30
N ILE A 548 23.96 -5.96 10.56
CA ILE A 548 25.24 -6.29 9.91
C ILE A 548 25.36 -5.80 8.44
N GLY A 549 24.45 -4.92 8.02
CA GLY A 549 24.60 -4.16 6.77
C GLY A 549 24.25 -4.89 5.46
N LEU A 550 23.51 -6.00 5.47
CA LEU A 550 23.17 -6.77 4.25
C LEU A 550 22.44 -5.94 3.17
N HIS A 551 21.63 -4.97 3.60
CA HIS A 551 20.92 -4.01 2.75
C HIS A 551 21.85 -3.04 1.96
N ARG A 552 23.18 -3.15 2.11
CA ARG A 552 24.17 -2.24 1.54
C ARG A 552 25.29 -2.98 0.82
N HIS A 553 25.26 -2.95 -0.51
CA HIS A 553 26.32 -3.51 -1.35
C HIS A 553 27.69 -2.90 -1.02
N ASP A 554 27.78 -1.62 -0.67
CA ASP A 554 29.05 -0.99 -0.30
C ASP A 554 29.65 -1.57 0.98
N ILE A 555 28.82 -2.15 1.88
CA ILE A 555 29.26 -2.96 3.02
C ILE A 555 29.57 -4.39 2.56
N SER A 556 28.72 -5.05 1.76
CA SER A 556 28.99 -6.39 1.19
C SER A 556 30.35 -6.47 0.50
N SER A 557 30.73 -5.42 -0.25
CA SER A 557 31.97 -5.35 -1.01
C SER A 557 33.26 -5.15 -0.19
N LEU A 558 33.16 -4.99 1.14
CA LEU A 558 34.33 -4.94 2.03
C LEU A 558 34.84 -6.34 2.42
N PHE A 559 34.01 -7.37 2.22
CA PHE A 559 34.29 -8.75 2.61
C PHE A 559 34.89 -9.57 1.45
N SER A 560 35.26 -10.82 1.74
CA SER A 560 35.80 -11.72 0.71
C SER A 560 34.80 -11.92 -0.45
N PRO A 561 35.24 -12.21 -1.68
CA PRO A 561 34.33 -12.46 -2.80
C PRO A 561 33.35 -13.63 -2.57
N ALA A 562 33.67 -14.58 -1.69
CA ALA A 562 32.75 -15.63 -1.27
C ALA A 562 31.68 -15.09 -0.31
N GLU A 563 32.08 -14.45 0.78
CA GLU A 563 31.15 -13.89 1.77
C GLU A 563 30.24 -12.79 1.17
N CYS A 564 30.77 -11.98 0.26
CA CYS A 564 29.99 -10.99 -0.50
C CYS A 564 28.84 -11.68 -1.28
N ARG A 565 29.10 -12.79 -1.98
CA ARG A 565 28.03 -13.58 -2.64
C ARG A 565 27.02 -14.12 -1.64
N THR A 566 27.47 -14.61 -0.48
CA THR A 566 26.57 -15.12 0.58
C THR A 566 25.69 -14.01 1.15
N ARG A 567 26.24 -12.81 1.41
CA ARG A 567 25.49 -11.62 1.86
C ARG A 567 24.42 -11.20 0.84
N GLU A 568 24.76 -11.16 -0.44
CA GLU A 568 23.82 -10.80 -1.52
C GLU A 568 22.74 -11.87 -1.75
N ARG A 569 23.10 -13.17 -1.74
CA ARG A 569 22.16 -14.31 -1.76
C ARG A 569 21.15 -14.22 -0.61
N LEU A 570 21.66 -14.03 0.61
CA LEU A 570 20.89 -13.97 1.85
C LEU A 570 19.93 -12.78 1.87
N TRP A 571 20.39 -11.57 1.50
CA TRP A 571 19.52 -10.40 1.39
C TRP A 571 18.40 -10.60 0.35
N LYS A 572 18.73 -11.15 -0.83
CA LYS A 572 17.74 -11.47 -1.87
C LYS A 572 16.66 -12.43 -1.36
N ALA A 573 17.05 -13.52 -0.70
CA ALA A 573 16.10 -14.49 -0.15
C ALA A 573 15.14 -13.84 0.87
N ILE A 574 15.67 -13.04 1.81
CA ILE A 574 14.87 -12.33 2.83
C ILE A 574 13.86 -11.37 2.18
N ARG A 575 14.26 -10.60 1.15
CA ARG A 575 13.35 -9.73 0.39
C ARG A 575 12.20 -10.51 -0.25
N ILE A 576 12.49 -11.66 -0.87
CA ILE A 576 11.46 -12.51 -1.50
C ILE A 576 10.43 -12.98 -0.47
N LEU A 577 10.87 -13.45 0.70
CA LEU A 577 9.98 -13.87 1.78
C LEU A 577 9.15 -12.71 2.36
N ASP A 578 9.79 -11.57 2.63
CA ASP A 578 9.17 -10.39 3.23
C ASP A 578 8.09 -9.80 2.32
N LEU A 579 8.39 -9.66 1.03
CA LEU A 579 7.44 -9.18 0.03
C LEU A 579 6.29 -10.16 -0.20
N PHE A 580 6.56 -11.48 -0.24
CA PHE A 580 5.52 -12.50 -0.35
C PHE A 580 4.52 -12.46 0.83
N MET A 581 5.01 -12.42 2.07
CA MET A 581 4.15 -12.38 3.25
C MET A 581 3.44 -11.01 3.39
N SER A 582 4.13 -9.93 3.08
CA SER A 582 3.56 -8.57 3.05
C SER A 582 2.42 -8.46 2.02
N ALA A 583 2.57 -9.06 0.85
CA ALA A 583 1.52 -9.10 -0.16
C ALA A 583 0.33 -9.96 0.25
N SER A 584 0.58 -11.23 0.61
CA SER A 584 -0.48 -12.21 0.92
C SER A 584 -1.29 -11.86 2.18
N LEU A 585 -0.67 -11.21 3.17
CA LEU A 585 -1.33 -10.70 4.39
C LEU A 585 -1.71 -9.22 4.30
N GLY A 586 -1.30 -8.50 3.26
CA GLY A 586 -1.52 -7.05 3.13
C GLY A 586 -0.82 -6.21 4.21
N ARG A 587 0.36 -6.63 4.67
CA ARG A 587 1.15 -5.95 5.69
C ARG A 587 2.24 -5.08 5.05
N PRO A 588 2.78 -4.07 5.75
CA PRO A 588 3.92 -3.31 5.24
C PRO A 588 5.17 -4.21 5.14
N PRO A 589 5.96 -4.13 4.05
CA PRO A 589 7.29 -4.73 3.97
C PRO A 589 8.22 -4.25 5.09
N SER A 590 9.06 -5.16 5.57
CA SER A 590 10.12 -4.89 6.54
C SER A 590 11.44 -4.53 5.85
N THR A 591 11.64 -5.08 4.64
CA THR A 591 12.77 -4.78 3.76
C THR A 591 12.49 -3.56 2.87
N SER A 592 13.53 -2.86 2.46
CA SER A 592 13.44 -1.91 1.35
C SER A 592 14.76 -1.84 0.59
N GLU A 593 14.69 -1.76 -0.74
CA GLU A 593 15.86 -1.77 -1.61
C GLU A 593 16.21 -0.36 -2.10
N LEU A 594 17.48 0.00 -1.93
CA LEU A 594 18.03 1.32 -2.25
C LEU A 594 19.07 1.27 -3.38
N ARG A 595 19.40 0.06 -3.85
CA ARG A 595 20.47 -0.22 -4.81
C ARG A 595 19.88 -0.34 -6.23
N ASP A 596 20.73 -0.19 -7.25
CA ASP A 596 20.27 -0.26 -8.65
C ASP A 596 20.11 -1.71 -9.09
N THR A 597 18.92 -2.27 -8.89
CA THR A 597 18.56 -3.65 -9.24
C THR A 597 18.65 -3.95 -10.75
N ALA A 598 18.82 -2.92 -11.58
CA ALA A 598 18.94 -3.01 -13.02
C ALA A 598 20.36 -2.75 -13.55
N ASN A 599 21.37 -2.82 -12.69
CA ASN A 599 22.77 -2.83 -13.10
C ASN A 599 23.08 -4.11 -13.92
N PRO A 600 23.46 -4.01 -15.22
CA PRO A 600 23.72 -5.20 -16.04
C PRO A 600 24.91 -6.07 -15.57
N GLN A 601 25.80 -5.55 -14.72
CA GLN A 601 27.00 -6.28 -14.27
C GLN A 601 26.71 -7.30 -13.15
N ASP A 602 25.64 -7.11 -12.38
CA ASP A 602 25.23 -7.98 -11.27
C ASP A 602 23.69 -8.20 -11.30
N TYR A 603 23.13 -8.27 -12.52
CA TYR A 603 21.68 -8.36 -12.70
C TYR A 603 21.11 -9.66 -12.13
N SER A 604 19.95 -9.56 -11.49
CA SER A 604 19.20 -10.65 -10.88
C SER A 604 17.73 -10.41 -11.19
N ALA A 605 17.12 -11.33 -11.96
CA ALA A 605 15.73 -11.25 -12.35
C ALA A 605 14.80 -11.31 -11.13
N CYS A 606 15.13 -12.12 -10.12
CA CYS A 606 14.41 -12.19 -8.86
C CYS A 606 14.50 -10.87 -8.06
N ASN A 607 15.67 -10.24 -8.00
CA ASN A 607 15.89 -9.03 -7.19
C ASN A 607 15.30 -7.77 -7.86
N ASP A 608 15.33 -7.67 -9.19
CA ASP A 608 14.64 -6.59 -9.94
C ASP A 608 13.13 -6.78 -9.93
N LEU A 609 12.61 -8.01 -10.04
CA LEU A 609 11.18 -8.29 -9.86
C LEU A 609 10.70 -7.88 -8.47
N SER A 610 11.50 -8.20 -7.44
CA SER A 610 11.22 -7.78 -6.06
C SER A 610 11.12 -6.25 -5.92
N MET A 611 11.88 -5.46 -6.69
CA MET A 611 11.77 -3.98 -6.71
C MET A 611 10.49 -3.48 -7.41
N ILE A 612 9.99 -4.19 -8.43
CA ILE A 612 8.68 -3.93 -9.04
C ILE A 612 7.57 -4.27 -8.03
N PHE A 613 7.70 -5.40 -7.34
CA PHE A 613 6.74 -5.88 -6.34
C PHE A 613 6.64 -4.91 -5.14
N GLU A 614 7.79 -4.53 -4.57
CA GLU A 614 7.91 -3.51 -3.52
C GLU A 614 7.31 -2.16 -3.97
N SER A 615 7.54 -1.76 -5.23
CA SER A 615 6.92 -0.56 -5.81
C SER A 615 5.38 -0.63 -5.79
N ILE A 616 4.76 -1.78 -6.05
CA ILE A 616 3.29 -1.91 -6.03
C ILE A 616 2.76 -1.85 -4.59
N LEU A 617 3.39 -2.55 -3.65
CA LEU A 617 2.97 -2.52 -2.24
C LEU A 617 3.09 -1.10 -1.65
N THR A 618 4.15 -0.37 -1.98
CA THR A 618 4.46 0.96 -1.40
C THR A 618 3.83 2.14 -2.15
N ASP A 619 3.84 2.16 -3.48
CA ASP A 619 3.30 3.28 -4.26
C ASP A 619 1.82 3.14 -4.63
N VAL A 620 1.28 1.91 -4.71
CA VAL A 620 -0.15 1.68 -5.02
C VAL A 620 -0.96 1.37 -3.76
N TYR A 621 -0.63 0.28 -3.06
CA TYR A 621 -1.49 -0.22 -1.98
C TYR A 621 -1.41 0.63 -0.71
N ALA A 622 -0.20 0.92 -0.20
CA ALA A 622 -0.03 1.76 0.99
C ALA A 622 -0.56 3.20 0.80
N LYS A 623 -0.61 3.71 -0.44
CA LYS A 623 -1.18 5.03 -0.79
C LYS A 623 -2.65 4.96 -1.23
N ARG A 624 -3.20 3.76 -1.42
CA ARG A 624 -4.56 3.48 -1.88
C ARG A 624 -4.93 4.18 -3.20
N MET A 625 -3.97 4.38 -4.10
CA MET A 625 -4.16 5.14 -5.33
C MET A 625 -3.21 4.70 -6.44
N ILE A 626 -3.72 4.57 -7.66
CA ILE A 626 -2.92 4.41 -8.90
C ILE A 626 -3.02 5.71 -9.69
N SER A 627 -1.94 6.50 -9.72
CA SER A 627 -1.84 7.60 -10.69
C SER A 627 -1.31 7.07 -12.03
N PRO A 628 -1.61 7.73 -13.16
CA PRO A 628 -1.09 7.33 -14.47
C PRO A 628 0.44 7.25 -14.50
N GLU A 629 1.16 8.13 -13.79
CA GLU A 629 2.62 8.08 -13.73
C GLU A 629 3.17 6.92 -12.88
N VAL A 630 2.44 6.50 -11.82
CA VAL A 630 2.80 5.30 -11.05
C VAL A 630 2.59 4.06 -11.93
N LEU A 631 1.45 3.98 -12.61
CA LEU A 631 1.13 2.90 -13.54
C LEU A 631 2.13 2.83 -14.70
N GLU A 632 2.44 3.95 -15.35
CA GLU A 632 3.41 4.05 -16.44
C GLU A 632 4.81 3.65 -15.98
N ARG A 633 5.26 4.12 -14.80
CA ARG A 633 6.57 3.77 -14.22
C ARG A 633 6.70 2.27 -13.98
N ILE A 634 5.73 1.68 -13.27
CA ILE A 634 5.76 0.26 -12.90
C ILE A 634 5.63 -0.60 -14.17
N SER A 635 4.76 -0.22 -15.11
CA SER A 635 4.60 -0.92 -16.39
C SER A 635 5.86 -0.86 -17.28
N LYS A 636 6.60 0.26 -17.26
CA LYS A 636 7.88 0.38 -17.98
C LYS A 636 8.99 -0.45 -17.35
N HIS A 637 9.05 -0.51 -16.02
CA HIS A 637 9.98 -1.38 -15.29
C HIS A 637 9.67 -2.85 -15.59
N LEU A 638 8.40 -3.25 -15.49
CA LEU A 638 7.93 -4.60 -15.81
C LEU A 638 8.26 -5.01 -17.26
N ARG A 639 8.03 -4.14 -18.26
CA ARG A 639 8.38 -4.46 -19.66
C ARG A 639 9.89 -4.62 -19.87
N ARG A 640 10.72 -3.79 -19.22
CA ARG A 640 12.17 -3.98 -19.22
C ARG A 640 12.54 -5.32 -18.60
N TRP A 641 11.99 -5.63 -17.43
CA TRP A 641 12.23 -6.88 -16.73
C TRP A 641 11.85 -8.10 -17.57
N THR A 642 10.71 -8.10 -18.26
CA THR A 642 10.32 -9.22 -19.15
C THR A 642 11.26 -9.41 -20.33
N VAL A 643 11.96 -8.37 -20.80
CA VAL A 643 12.97 -8.47 -21.88
C VAL A 643 14.31 -8.96 -21.34
N GLN A 644 14.72 -8.49 -20.16
CA GLN A 644 16.03 -8.80 -19.56
C GLN A 644 16.01 -10.02 -18.63
N CYS A 645 14.86 -10.69 -18.46
CA CYS A 645 14.69 -11.75 -17.44
C CYS A 645 15.72 -12.89 -17.59
N ALA A 646 15.96 -13.34 -18.83
CA ALA A 646 16.93 -14.40 -19.14
C ALA A 646 18.34 -14.06 -18.63
N ASP A 647 18.83 -12.84 -18.89
CA ASP A 647 20.15 -12.33 -18.48
C ASP A 647 20.43 -12.53 -16.96
N GLY A 648 19.39 -12.60 -16.13
CA GLY A 648 19.50 -12.74 -14.67
C GLY A 648 19.39 -14.18 -14.14
N LEU A 649 18.92 -15.15 -14.93
CA LEU A 649 18.58 -16.50 -14.45
C LEU A 649 19.78 -17.25 -13.87
N ALA A 650 20.92 -17.22 -14.58
CA ALA A 650 22.16 -17.83 -14.13
C ALA A 650 22.71 -17.20 -12.82
N ARG A 651 22.49 -15.90 -12.60
CA ARG A 651 22.85 -15.22 -11.33
C ARG A 651 21.88 -15.56 -10.20
N ASP A 652 20.66 -15.97 -10.54
CA ASP A 652 19.65 -16.41 -9.58
C ASP A 652 19.67 -17.92 -9.28
N GLY A 653 20.51 -18.70 -9.96
CA GLY A 653 20.61 -20.16 -9.78
C GLY A 653 19.44 -20.90 -10.44
N ILE A 654 18.90 -20.34 -11.53
CA ILE A 654 17.75 -20.85 -12.27
C ILE A 654 18.19 -21.20 -13.68
N GLU A 655 17.85 -22.40 -14.16
CA GLU A 655 18.05 -22.82 -15.55
C GLU A 655 16.94 -22.28 -16.47
N GLU A 656 17.22 -22.13 -17.77
CA GLU A 656 16.27 -21.54 -18.73
C GLU A 656 15.17 -22.52 -19.16
N ASP A 657 15.48 -23.82 -19.19
CA ASP A 657 14.56 -24.88 -19.62
C ASP A 657 13.39 -25.09 -18.64
N GLU A 658 12.21 -25.41 -19.16
CA GLU A 658 11.02 -25.64 -18.33
C GLU A 658 11.06 -26.97 -17.56
N PHE A 659 11.92 -27.90 -17.99
CA PHE A 659 12.20 -29.16 -17.33
C PHE A 659 13.70 -29.37 -17.25
N ILE A 660 14.21 -29.50 -16.02
CA ILE A 660 15.60 -29.86 -15.75
C ILE A 660 15.70 -31.39 -15.57
N ASP A 661 16.89 -31.93 -15.77
CA ASP A 661 17.11 -33.36 -15.51
C ASP A 661 17.21 -33.61 -13.99
N ASP A 662 16.90 -34.82 -13.54
CA ASP A 662 17.11 -35.28 -12.16
C ASP A 662 18.37 -36.16 -12.05
N GLU A 663 18.76 -36.49 -10.82
CA GLU A 663 19.99 -37.26 -10.53
C GLU A 663 19.95 -38.71 -11.06
N ALA A 664 18.78 -39.21 -11.47
CA ALA A 664 18.60 -40.50 -12.13
C ALA A 664 18.43 -40.37 -13.66
N GLY A 665 18.51 -39.16 -14.22
CA GLY A 665 18.32 -38.88 -15.64
C GLY A 665 16.84 -38.83 -16.09
N GLY A 666 15.90 -38.75 -15.14
CA GLY A 666 14.51 -38.38 -15.44
C GLY A 666 14.37 -36.87 -15.65
N LYS A 667 13.16 -36.40 -16.00
CA LYS A 667 12.87 -34.97 -16.18
C LYS A 667 11.87 -34.47 -15.15
N GLN A 668 12.29 -33.46 -14.38
CA GLN A 668 11.52 -32.80 -13.32
C GLN A 668 11.18 -31.36 -13.73
N PRO A 669 10.03 -30.80 -13.33
CA PRO A 669 9.66 -29.43 -13.65
C PRO A 669 10.62 -28.43 -12.98
N ASN A 670 11.00 -27.36 -13.69
CA ASN A 670 11.88 -26.32 -13.15
C ASN A 670 11.12 -25.43 -12.15
N ILE A 671 11.06 -25.87 -10.88
CA ILE A 671 10.32 -25.20 -9.80
C ILE A 671 10.82 -23.76 -9.60
N GLY A 672 12.12 -23.49 -9.74
CA GLY A 672 12.70 -22.15 -9.63
C GLY A 672 12.16 -21.19 -10.70
N LEU A 673 12.20 -21.61 -11.97
CA LEU A 673 11.66 -20.84 -13.08
C LEU A 673 10.13 -20.66 -12.97
N ILE A 674 9.40 -21.66 -12.45
CA ILE A 674 7.96 -21.56 -12.18
C ILE A 674 7.67 -20.58 -11.03
N HIS A 675 8.53 -20.50 -10.00
CA HIS A 675 8.43 -19.47 -8.95
C HIS A 675 8.67 -18.06 -9.50
N LEU A 676 9.64 -17.89 -10.39
CA LEU A 676 9.89 -16.59 -11.04
C LEU A 676 8.74 -16.19 -11.99
N LYS A 677 8.31 -17.08 -12.88
CA LYS A 677 7.18 -16.86 -13.82
C LYS A 677 5.88 -16.53 -13.09
N GLN A 678 5.47 -17.31 -12.07
CA GLN A 678 4.24 -17.04 -11.33
C GLN A 678 4.30 -15.73 -10.52
N THR A 679 5.47 -15.37 -9.97
CA THR A 679 5.64 -14.10 -9.25
C THR A 679 5.57 -12.92 -10.21
N GLY A 680 6.07 -13.08 -11.45
CA GLY A 680 5.89 -12.13 -12.54
C GLY A 680 4.40 -11.88 -12.81
N TYR A 681 3.62 -12.92 -13.06
CA TYR A 681 2.17 -12.79 -13.27
C TYR A 681 1.42 -12.25 -12.05
N TRP A 682 1.80 -12.61 -10.83
CA TRP A 682 1.19 -12.04 -9.61
C TRP A 682 1.51 -10.55 -9.44
N THR A 683 2.70 -10.12 -9.85
CA THR A 683 3.09 -8.70 -9.93
C THR A 683 2.19 -7.93 -10.90
N VAL A 684 1.88 -8.52 -12.07
CA VAL A 684 0.90 -7.92 -13.00
C VAL A 684 -0.48 -7.87 -12.37
N MET A 685 -0.97 -9.01 -11.84
CA MET A 685 -2.29 -9.10 -11.21
C MET A 685 -2.47 -8.05 -10.10
N LEU A 686 -1.52 -7.88 -9.19
CA LEU A 686 -1.60 -6.87 -8.11
C LEU A 686 -1.68 -5.42 -8.64
N LEU A 687 -1.02 -5.11 -9.75
CA LEU A 687 -1.13 -3.78 -10.39
C LEU A 687 -2.49 -3.57 -11.07
N SER A 688 -3.07 -4.62 -11.66
CA SER A 688 -4.31 -4.55 -12.44
C SER A 688 -5.60 -4.85 -11.67
N LEU A 689 -5.51 -5.53 -10.52
CA LEU A 689 -6.65 -6.01 -9.74
C LEU A 689 -7.70 -4.93 -9.39
N PRO A 690 -7.31 -3.69 -9.02
CA PRO A 690 -8.29 -2.63 -8.74
C PRO A 690 -9.17 -2.27 -9.95
N PHE A 691 -8.64 -2.39 -11.18
CA PHE A 691 -9.38 -2.10 -12.41
C PHE A 691 -10.37 -3.23 -12.75
N LEU A 692 -9.96 -4.50 -12.62
CA LEU A 692 -10.88 -5.64 -12.73
C LEU A 692 -12.01 -5.54 -11.71
N HIS A 693 -11.67 -5.28 -10.44
CA HIS A 693 -12.65 -5.10 -9.36
C HIS A 693 -13.69 -4.03 -9.70
N LYS A 694 -13.25 -2.88 -10.23
CA LYS A 694 -14.14 -1.78 -10.64
C LYS A 694 -15.03 -2.19 -11.82
N ALA A 695 -14.47 -2.81 -12.85
CA ALA A 695 -15.22 -3.26 -14.03
C ALA A 695 -16.35 -4.24 -13.67
N VAL A 696 -16.05 -5.28 -12.86
CA VAL A 696 -17.04 -6.25 -12.38
C VAL A 696 -18.10 -5.58 -11.50
N SER A 697 -17.69 -4.68 -10.58
CA SER A 697 -18.64 -3.97 -9.72
C SER A 697 -19.64 -3.13 -10.52
N GLN A 698 -19.15 -2.36 -11.50
CA GLN A 698 -19.97 -1.53 -12.38
C GLN A 698 -20.88 -2.37 -13.29
N HIS A 699 -20.42 -3.54 -13.76
CA HIS A 699 -21.25 -4.47 -14.54
C HIS A 699 -22.44 -5.00 -13.74
N VAL A 700 -22.22 -5.42 -12.48
CA VAL A 700 -23.29 -5.92 -11.61
C VAL A 700 -24.28 -4.82 -11.24
N GLU A 701 -23.80 -3.60 -10.92
CA GLU A 701 -24.67 -2.45 -10.62
C GLU A 701 -25.51 -2.03 -11.85
N ALA A 702 -24.96 -2.10 -13.07
CA ALA A 702 -25.69 -1.84 -14.31
C ALA A 702 -26.72 -2.93 -14.66
N ASN A 703 -26.49 -4.18 -14.27
CA ASN A 703 -27.48 -5.26 -14.43
C ASN A 703 -28.63 -5.12 -13.43
N GLU A 704 -28.37 -4.69 -12.19
CA GLU A 704 -29.41 -4.45 -11.19
C GLU A 704 -30.35 -3.31 -11.60
N THR A 705 -29.82 -2.17 -12.07
CA THR A 705 -30.65 -1.06 -12.57
C THR A 705 -31.40 -1.44 -13.85
N SER A 706 -30.79 -2.20 -14.76
CA SER A 706 -31.45 -2.73 -15.96
C SER A 706 -32.59 -3.73 -15.65
N LEU A 707 -32.68 -4.28 -14.44
CA LEU A 707 -33.82 -5.09 -13.96
C LEU A 707 -34.92 -4.25 -13.29
N ARG A 708 -34.61 -3.02 -12.88
CA ARG A 708 -35.56 -2.06 -12.27
C ARG A 708 -36.27 -1.17 -13.30
N GLY A 709 -35.85 -1.20 -14.57
CA GLY A 709 -36.54 -0.55 -15.70
C GLY A 709 -36.06 0.86 -16.06
N GLU A 710 -34.94 1.31 -15.50
CA GLU A 710 -34.37 2.63 -15.78
C GLU A 710 -33.55 2.65 -17.10
N GLU A 711 -33.55 3.78 -17.81
CA GLU A 711 -32.89 3.88 -19.13
C GLU A 711 -31.35 3.83 -19.04
N ARG A 712 -30.74 3.12 -19.98
CA ARG A 712 -29.29 2.98 -20.08
C ARG A 712 -28.62 4.28 -20.57
N GLN A 713 -27.85 4.94 -19.71
CA GLN A 713 -26.75 5.76 -20.22
C GLN A 713 -25.63 4.87 -20.79
N PRO A 714 -25.04 5.21 -21.95
CA PRO A 714 -23.95 4.44 -22.53
C PRO A 714 -22.67 4.61 -21.71
N SER A 715 -22.16 3.51 -21.15
CA SER A 715 -20.91 3.52 -20.36
C SER A 715 -19.69 3.77 -21.25
N SER A 716 -18.87 4.75 -20.89
CA SER A 716 -17.67 5.16 -21.61
C SER A 716 -16.47 4.23 -21.37
N SER A 717 -16.56 2.99 -21.85
CA SER A 717 -15.42 2.04 -21.82
C SER A 717 -14.37 2.36 -22.89
N SER A 718 -13.09 2.23 -22.51
CA SER A 718 -11.98 1.76 -23.37
C SER A 718 -10.61 1.89 -22.68
N SER A 719 -10.31 3.01 -22.01
CA SER A 719 -8.93 3.31 -21.57
C SER A 719 -8.37 2.45 -20.42
N ASN A 720 -9.23 1.70 -19.72
CA ASN A 720 -8.81 0.79 -18.64
C ASN A 720 -8.94 -0.70 -19.03
N GLU A 721 -9.51 -1.03 -20.20
CA GLU A 721 -9.84 -2.40 -20.61
C GLU A 721 -8.60 -3.29 -20.75
N VAL A 722 -7.50 -2.72 -21.27
CA VAL A 722 -6.18 -3.36 -21.37
C VAL A 722 -5.68 -3.85 -20.00
N LEU A 723 -5.95 -3.11 -18.92
CA LEU A 723 -5.52 -3.48 -17.57
C LEU A 723 -6.37 -4.63 -17.02
N VAL A 724 -7.67 -4.61 -17.29
CA VAL A 724 -8.57 -5.72 -16.96
C VAL A 724 -8.11 -7.00 -17.69
N HIS A 725 -7.88 -6.92 -19.00
CA HIS A 725 -7.42 -8.05 -19.80
C HIS A 725 -6.03 -8.55 -19.37
N SER A 726 -5.10 -7.65 -18.99
CA SER A 726 -3.80 -8.02 -18.42
C SER A 726 -3.95 -8.81 -17.11
N CYS A 727 -4.94 -8.47 -16.28
CA CYS A 727 -5.26 -9.20 -15.05
C CYS A 727 -5.76 -10.63 -15.34
N LEU A 728 -6.66 -10.76 -16.32
CA LEU A 728 -7.27 -12.05 -16.70
C LEU A 728 -6.27 -12.97 -17.40
N GLU A 729 -5.49 -12.45 -18.34
CA GLU A 729 -4.43 -13.22 -18.98
C GLU A 729 -3.40 -13.69 -17.92
N SER A 730 -2.95 -12.80 -17.03
CA SER A 730 -1.98 -13.19 -15.99
C SER A 730 -2.49 -14.30 -15.07
N ALA A 731 -3.79 -14.32 -14.76
CA ALA A 731 -4.40 -15.42 -14.02
C ALA A 731 -4.46 -16.73 -14.84
N VAL A 732 -4.88 -16.67 -16.11
CA VAL A 732 -4.90 -17.85 -17.01
C VAL A 732 -3.49 -18.42 -17.19
N ARG A 733 -2.49 -17.58 -17.51
CA ARG A 733 -1.09 -18.01 -17.67
C ARG A 733 -0.50 -18.60 -16.39
N THR A 734 -0.84 -18.04 -15.23
CA THR A 734 -0.46 -18.62 -13.93
C THR A 734 -1.03 -20.03 -13.75
N VAL A 735 -2.29 -20.26 -14.12
CA VAL A 735 -2.90 -21.60 -14.07
C VAL A 735 -2.24 -22.55 -15.07
N ASP A 736 -1.93 -22.09 -16.29
CA ASP A 736 -1.31 -22.92 -17.32
C ASP A 736 0.10 -23.41 -16.91
N ILE A 737 0.97 -22.55 -16.37
CA ILE A 737 2.30 -22.98 -15.90
C ILE A 737 2.23 -23.88 -14.65
N LEU A 738 1.20 -23.73 -13.81
CA LEU A 738 1.03 -24.54 -12.59
C LEU A 738 0.38 -25.90 -12.84
N GLN A 739 -0.23 -26.15 -14.01
CA GLN A 739 -0.80 -27.45 -14.37
C GLN A 739 0.22 -28.60 -14.41
N VAL A 740 1.53 -28.31 -14.48
CA VAL A 740 2.57 -29.36 -14.44
C VAL A 740 2.54 -30.12 -13.11
N PHE A 741 2.26 -29.44 -11.98
CA PHE A 741 2.16 -30.07 -10.65
C PHE A 741 0.98 -31.06 -10.51
N VAL A 742 0.01 -31.04 -11.43
CA VAL A 742 -1.10 -32.02 -11.47
C VAL A 742 -0.68 -33.31 -12.19
N LYS A 743 0.38 -33.25 -13.01
CA LYS A 743 0.82 -34.33 -13.92
C LYS A 743 2.13 -35.01 -13.49
N THR A 744 2.84 -34.45 -12.51
CA THR A 744 4.14 -34.95 -12.02
C THR A 744 4.01 -35.47 -10.60
N ASP A 745 4.39 -36.73 -10.38
CA ASP A 745 4.26 -37.33 -9.04
C ASP A 745 5.41 -37.00 -8.08
N ALA A 746 6.64 -36.94 -8.58
CA ALA A 746 7.81 -36.54 -7.82
C ALA A 746 7.90 -35.00 -7.72
N ILE A 747 7.10 -34.41 -6.81
CA ILE A 747 7.10 -32.98 -6.51
C ILE A 747 7.00 -32.74 -4.99
N PRO A 748 7.50 -31.61 -4.46
CA PRO A 748 7.35 -31.29 -3.05
C PRO A 748 5.87 -31.19 -2.63
N LYS A 749 5.48 -31.87 -1.55
CA LYS A 749 4.08 -32.01 -1.11
C LYS A 749 3.46 -30.73 -0.52
N ARG A 750 4.28 -29.70 -0.28
CA ARG A 750 3.87 -28.37 0.22
C ARG A 750 4.67 -27.28 -0.51
N LEU A 751 3.98 -26.42 -1.27
CA LEU A 751 4.57 -25.27 -1.97
C LEU A 751 3.71 -24.01 -1.74
N PRO A 752 3.90 -23.27 -0.62
CA PRO A 752 3.01 -22.18 -0.22
C PRO A 752 2.88 -21.04 -1.25
N PHE A 753 3.95 -20.80 -2.02
CA PHE A 753 3.96 -19.81 -3.10
C PHE A 753 3.01 -20.24 -4.23
N VAL A 754 3.06 -21.51 -4.65
CA VAL A 754 2.14 -22.11 -5.65
C VAL A 754 0.70 -22.09 -5.13
N GLY A 755 0.47 -22.51 -3.89
CA GLY A 755 -0.86 -22.51 -3.26
C GLY A 755 -1.49 -21.12 -3.09
N ASN A 756 -0.67 -20.08 -2.94
CA ASN A 756 -1.13 -18.69 -2.98
C ASN A 756 -1.42 -18.20 -4.41
N SER A 757 -0.49 -18.41 -5.36
CA SER A 757 -0.64 -17.94 -6.74
C SER A 757 -1.83 -18.58 -7.46
N ALA A 758 -2.05 -19.89 -7.24
CA ALA A 758 -3.23 -20.59 -7.72
C ALA A 758 -4.51 -19.98 -7.12
N PHE A 759 -4.56 -19.77 -5.80
CA PHE A 759 -5.74 -19.19 -5.14
C PHE A 759 -6.06 -17.76 -5.61
N VAL A 760 -5.05 -16.88 -5.74
CA VAL A 760 -5.22 -15.53 -6.32
C VAL A 760 -5.80 -15.62 -7.73
N SER A 761 -5.26 -16.50 -8.57
CA SER A 761 -5.74 -16.71 -9.94
C SER A 761 -7.18 -17.19 -9.98
N GLY A 762 -7.54 -18.18 -9.15
CA GLY A 762 -8.91 -18.69 -9.05
C GLY A 762 -9.92 -17.63 -8.60
N LEU A 763 -9.55 -16.76 -7.64
CA LEU A 763 -10.39 -15.63 -7.26
C LEU A 763 -10.55 -14.61 -8.41
N VAL A 764 -9.48 -14.31 -9.17
CA VAL A 764 -9.53 -13.41 -10.33
C VAL A 764 -10.45 -13.98 -11.43
N LEU A 765 -10.30 -15.26 -11.76
CA LEU A 765 -11.10 -15.95 -12.78
C LEU A 765 -12.58 -16.02 -12.39
N GLY A 766 -12.88 -16.41 -11.15
CA GLY A 766 -14.26 -16.47 -10.65
C GLY A 766 -14.92 -15.09 -10.54
N ALA A 767 -14.19 -14.06 -10.09
CA ALA A 767 -14.69 -12.68 -10.08
C ALA A 767 -15.06 -12.18 -11.49
N ALA A 768 -14.29 -12.57 -12.50
CA ALA A 768 -14.50 -12.13 -13.88
C ALA A 768 -15.74 -12.74 -14.55
N ILE A 769 -16.23 -13.90 -14.08
CA ILE A 769 -17.49 -14.49 -14.55
C ILE A 769 -18.69 -13.57 -14.21
N PHE A 770 -18.67 -12.91 -13.05
CA PHE A 770 -19.67 -11.90 -12.66
C PHE A 770 -19.57 -10.57 -13.45
N GLY A 771 -18.60 -10.45 -14.35
CA GLY A 771 -18.45 -9.31 -15.28
C GLY A 771 -18.69 -9.66 -16.75
N ASP A 772 -19.26 -10.85 -17.05
CA ASP A 772 -19.47 -11.38 -18.42
C ASP A 772 -18.17 -11.54 -19.26
N PHE A 773 -16.99 -11.62 -18.63
CA PHE A 773 -15.70 -11.79 -19.34
C PHE A 773 -15.45 -13.21 -19.88
N ASP A 774 -16.31 -14.18 -19.55
CA ASP A 774 -16.27 -15.58 -20.03
C ASP A 774 -16.51 -15.71 -21.54
N ASN A 775 -17.08 -14.67 -22.17
CA ASN A 775 -17.24 -14.59 -23.62
C ASN A 775 -15.88 -14.35 -24.35
N SER A 776 -14.86 -13.86 -23.63
CA SER A 776 -13.54 -13.49 -24.17
C SER A 776 -12.37 -14.32 -23.61
N PHE A 777 -12.55 -14.96 -22.45
CA PHE A 777 -11.50 -15.72 -21.76
C PHE A 777 -12.01 -17.11 -21.32
N PRO A 778 -11.15 -18.15 -21.26
CA PRO A 778 -11.55 -19.53 -20.93
C PRO A 778 -11.79 -19.76 -19.42
N LEU A 779 -12.51 -18.85 -18.76
CA LEU A 779 -12.57 -18.70 -17.30
C LEU A 779 -12.96 -19.98 -16.55
N GLN A 780 -14.03 -20.67 -16.95
CA GLN A 780 -14.51 -21.88 -16.26
C GLN A 780 -13.52 -23.06 -16.35
N LYS A 781 -12.84 -23.22 -17.49
CA LYS A 781 -11.78 -24.22 -17.68
C LYS A 781 -10.59 -23.92 -16.79
N SER A 782 -10.12 -22.68 -16.77
CA SER A 782 -8.99 -22.26 -15.93
C SER A 782 -9.33 -22.32 -14.43
N LEU A 783 -10.56 -21.97 -14.02
CA LEU A 783 -11.02 -22.09 -12.63
C LEU A 783 -11.07 -23.57 -12.18
N THR A 784 -11.54 -24.47 -13.04
CA THR A 784 -11.51 -25.93 -12.80
C THR A 784 -10.08 -26.43 -12.65
N ALA A 785 -9.17 -26.07 -13.56
CA ALA A 785 -7.75 -26.45 -13.46
C ALA A 785 -7.08 -25.89 -12.19
N THR A 786 -7.47 -24.68 -11.74
CA THR A 786 -7.01 -24.09 -10.48
C THR A 786 -7.40 -24.95 -9.27
N ARG A 787 -8.62 -25.51 -9.26
CA ARG A 787 -9.09 -26.40 -8.20
C ARG A 787 -8.24 -27.67 -8.13
N SER A 788 -7.99 -28.34 -9.27
CA SER A 788 -7.12 -29.53 -9.32
C SER A 788 -5.66 -29.25 -8.90
N ILE A 789 -5.14 -28.05 -9.15
CA ILE A 789 -3.82 -27.64 -8.65
C ILE A 789 -3.82 -27.53 -7.12
N LEU A 790 -4.84 -26.90 -6.52
CA LEU A 790 -4.95 -26.81 -5.05
C LEU A 790 -5.26 -28.16 -4.40
N GLU A 791 -6.02 -29.02 -5.07
CA GLU A 791 -6.35 -30.39 -4.64
C GLU A 791 -5.10 -31.23 -4.38
N ARG A 792 -4.10 -31.18 -5.27
CA ARG A 792 -2.78 -31.85 -5.10
C ARG A 792 -2.09 -31.51 -3.79
N PHE A 793 -2.20 -30.26 -3.31
CA PHE A 793 -1.59 -29.81 -2.04
C PHE A 793 -2.54 -29.91 -0.84
N SER A 794 -3.86 -29.96 -1.05
CA SER A 794 -4.90 -29.90 -0.01
C SER A 794 -4.85 -31.03 1.03
N ARG A 795 -4.16 -32.14 0.73
CA ARG A 795 -3.93 -33.25 1.66
C ARG A 795 -2.97 -32.88 2.79
N TYR A 796 -1.97 -32.04 2.52
CA TYR A 796 -0.85 -31.76 3.45
C TYR A 796 -0.76 -30.28 3.88
N ASP A 797 -1.38 -29.36 3.13
CA ASP A 797 -1.41 -27.92 3.43
C ASP A 797 -2.84 -27.48 3.81
N ALA A 798 -3.03 -27.07 5.07
CA ALA A 798 -4.31 -26.61 5.61
C ALA A 798 -4.80 -25.28 5.00
N VAL A 799 -3.89 -24.42 4.55
CA VAL A 799 -4.21 -23.19 3.82
C VAL A 799 -4.61 -23.53 2.38
N ALA A 800 -3.93 -24.45 1.70
CA ALA A 800 -4.35 -24.96 0.39
C ALA A 800 -5.73 -25.63 0.45
N LYS A 801 -6.00 -26.44 1.48
CA LYS A 801 -7.32 -27.05 1.74
C LYS A 801 -8.42 -26.01 1.93
N ARG A 802 -8.13 -24.93 2.68
CA ARG A 802 -9.08 -23.80 2.83
C ARG A 802 -9.27 -23.02 1.53
N HIS A 803 -8.21 -22.81 0.77
CA HIS A 803 -8.28 -22.15 -0.54
C HIS A 803 -9.13 -22.94 -1.54
N LEU A 804 -8.96 -24.27 -1.58
CA LEU A 804 -9.78 -25.17 -2.41
C LEU A 804 -11.26 -25.05 -2.08
N MET A 805 -11.65 -25.22 -0.81
CA MET A 805 -13.04 -25.05 -0.33
C MET A 805 -13.64 -23.70 -0.76
N ILE A 806 -12.87 -22.62 -0.71
CA ILE A 806 -13.32 -21.29 -1.14
C ILE A 806 -13.52 -21.23 -2.65
N LEU A 807 -12.66 -21.87 -3.45
CA LEU A 807 -12.85 -21.96 -4.91
C LEU A 807 -13.98 -22.91 -5.31
N ASP A 808 -14.25 -23.97 -4.54
CA ASP A 808 -15.42 -24.84 -4.73
C ASP A 808 -16.71 -24.03 -4.54
N HIS A 809 -16.79 -23.27 -3.45
CA HIS A 809 -17.93 -22.40 -3.16
C HIS A 809 -18.07 -21.27 -4.20
N LEU A 810 -16.96 -20.76 -4.74
CA LEU A 810 -16.95 -19.74 -5.80
C LEU A 810 -17.36 -20.33 -7.15
N GLN A 811 -16.92 -21.53 -7.51
CA GLN A 811 -17.32 -22.24 -8.72
C GLN A 811 -18.84 -22.42 -8.74
N SER A 812 -19.42 -22.99 -7.68
CA SER A 812 -20.88 -23.15 -7.56
C SER A 812 -21.64 -21.82 -7.67
N ALA A 813 -21.11 -20.73 -7.10
CA ALA A 813 -21.71 -19.40 -7.24
C ALA A 813 -21.61 -18.85 -8.68
N CYS A 814 -20.51 -19.12 -9.38
CA CYS A 814 -20.35 -18.77 -10.80
C CYS A 814 -21.33 -19.56 -11.68
N ASP A 815 -21.51 -20.85 -11.42
CA ASP A 815 -22.41 -21.71 -12.21
C ASP A 815 -23.88 -21.27 -12.03
N ILE A 816 -24.32 -20.98 -10.81
CA ILE A 816 -25.65 -20.39 -10.51
C ILE A 816 -25.84 -19.04 -11.22
N TYR A 817 -24.80 -18.19 -11.26
CA TYR A 817 -24.86 -16.91 -11.97
C TYR A 817 -25.00 -17.12 -13.49
N MET A 818 -24.18 -18.00 -14.07
CA MET A 818 -24.22 -18.31 -15.49
C MET A 818 -25.57 -18.93 -15.92
N GLU A 819 -26.16 -19.80 -15.09
CA GLU A 819 -27.49 -20.37 -15.34
C GLU A 819 -28.59 -19.31 -15.31
N ASN A 820 -28.64 -18.46 -14.26
CA ASN A 820 -29.63 -17.37 -14.19
C ASN A 820 -29.49 -16.39 -15.37
N ARG A 821 -28.25 -16.05 -15.75
CA ARG A 821 -27.95 -15.21 -16.90
C ARG A 821 -28.37 -15.87 -18.22
N ALA A 822 -28.17 -17.18 -18.38
CA ALA A 822 -28.61 -17.93 -19.55
C ALA A 822 -30.14 -17.99 -19.64
N ARG A 823 -30.84 -18.24 -18.51
CA ARG A 823 -32.31 -18.22 -18.42
C ARG A 823 -32.87 -16.86 -18.83
N LEU A 824 -32.32 -15.76 -18.31
CA LEU A 824 -32.74 -14.40 -18.67
C LEU A 824 -32.50 -14.06 -20.15
N ARG A 825 -31.42 -14.59 -20.76
CA ARG A 825 -31.18 -14.47 -22.22
C ARG A 825 -32.22 -15.27 -23.01
N MET A 826 -32.52 -16.50 -22.58
CA MET A 826 -33.55 -17.37 -23.17
C MET A 826 -34.96 -16.78 -23.06
N GLU A 827 -35.34 -16.19 -21.91
CA GLU A 827 -36.65 -15.56 -21.71
C GLU A 827 -36.85 -14.37 -22.67
N ARG A 828 -35.84 -13.49 -22.79
CA ARG A 828 -35.87 -12.36 -23.74
C ARG A 828 -35.99 -12.81 -25.19
N GLN A 829 -35.25 -13.86 -25.59
CA GLN A 829 -35.37 -14.46 -26.92
C GLN A 829 -36.72 -15.18 -27.10
N GLY A 830 -37.25 -15.79 -26.03
CA GLY A 830 -38.54 -16.45 -25.99
C GLY A 830 -39.70 -15.50 -26.30
N HIS A 831 -39.63 -14.23 -25.86
CA HIS A 831 -40.61 -13.21 -26.27
C HIS A 831 -40.58 -12.94 -27.78
N LEU A 832 -39.40 -12.89 -28.40
CA LEU A 832 -39.27 -12.71 -29.86
C LEU A 832 -39.75 -13.96 -30.63
N VAL A 833 -39.39 -15.16 -30.17
CA VAL A 833 -39.82 -16.44 -30.74
C VAL A 833 -41.34 -16.61 -30.63
N ASN A 834 -41.93 -16.32 -29.46
CA ASN A 834 -43.39 -16.34 -29.26
C ASN A 834 -44.10 -15.27 -30.11
N GLY A 835 -43.46 -14.14 -30.41
CA GLY A 835 -43.98 -13.12 -31.32
C GLY A 835 -43.94 -13.54 -32.79
N LEU A 836 -42.97 -14.38 -33.19
CA LEU A 836 -42.79 -14.83 -34.58
C LEU A 836 -43.57 -16.11 -34.92
N PHE A 837 -43.71 -17.04 -33.95
CA PHE A 837 -44.29 -18.37 -34.14
C PHE A 837 -45.54 -18.64 -33.29
N GLY A 838 -45.92 -17.71 -32.40
CA GLY A 838 -46.93 -17.93 -31.37
C GLY A 838 -46.39 -18.68 -30.15
N SER A 839 -47.06 -18.54 -29.01
CA SER A 839 -46.71 -19.30 -27.79
C SER A 839 -47.32 -20.69 -27.82
N ILE A 840 -46.47 -21.72 -27.90
CA ILE A 840 -46.90 -23.14 -27.82
C ILE A 840 -47.60 -23.40 -26.48
N HIS A 841 -47.21 -22.72 -25.40
CA HIS A 841 -47.86 -22.83 -24.07
C HIS A 841 -49.25 -22.16 -23.98
N ALA A 842 -49.67 -21.41 -25.01
CA ALA A 842 -51.03 -20.89 -25.12
C ALA A 842 -52.00 -21.86 -25.81
N ILE A 843 -51.50 -22.93 -26.47
CA ILE A 843 -52.34 -23.95 -27.10
C ILE A 843 -53.16 -24.65 -26.01
N GLY A 844 -54.48 -24.50 -26.07
CA GLY A 844 -55.44 -25.01 -25.08
C GLY A 844 -55.85 -24.04 -23.97
N ARG A 845 -55.38 -22.77 -23.95
CA ARG A 845 -55.86 -21.73 -23.02
C ARG A 845 -56.86 -20.78 -23.69
N SER A 846 -58.02 -20.57 -23.07
CA SER A 846 -59.08 -19.70 -23.60
C SER A 846 -58.75 -18.20 -23.41
N PRO A 847 -58.96 -17.33 -24.43
CA PRO A 847 -58.54 -15.94 -24.39
C PRO A 847 -59.60 -15.00 -23.76
N PHE A 848 -59.93 -15.18 -22.48
CA PHE A 848 -60.80 -14.26 -21.73
C PHE A 848 -60.34 -14.04 -20.28
N HIS A 849 -59.48 -13.04 -20.06
CA HIS A 849 -59.84 -11.84 -19.30
C HIS A 849 -58.71 -10.82 -19.35
N ASN A 850 -59.04 -9.56 -19.66
CA ASN A 850 -58.08 -8.46 -19.72
C ASN A 850 -58.42 -7.47 -18.59
N THR A 851 -57.58 -7.38 -17.56
CA THR A 851 -57.73 -6.41 -16.46
C THR A 851 -56.38 -6.02 -15.87
N SER A 852 -56.00 -4.78 -16.15
CA SER A 852 -55.29 -3.84 -15.26
C SER A 852 -54.02 -4.28 -14.52
N LEU A 853 -52.91 -3.60 -14.87
CA LEU A 853 -51.76 -3.25 -14.01
C LEU A 853 -51.02 -4.38 -13.28
N LEU A 854 -49.79 -4.64 -13.75
CA LEU A 854 -48.75 -5.32 -12.96
C LEU A 854 -47.94 -4.27 -12.19
N ASP A 855 -48.26 -4.07 -10.91
CA ASP A 855 -47.38 -3.37 -9.98
C ASP A 855 -46.11 -4.22 -9.68
N PRO A 856 -44.94 -3.61 -9.45
CA PRO A 856 -43.75 -4.34 -9.03
C PRO A 856 -43.94 -5.00 -7.66
N VAL A 857 -43.54 -6.28 -7.54
CA VAL A 857 -43.68 -7.04 -6.29
C VAL A 857 -42.77 -6.46 -5.21
N THR A 858 -43.37 -5.69 -4.30
CA THR A 858 -42.81 -5.43 -2.98
C THR A 858 -43.01 -6.65 -2.07
N ARG A 859 -41.97 -7.05 -1.34
CA ARG A 859 -42.10 -7.91 -0.15
C ARG A 859 -41.37 -7.25 1.00
N LEU A 860 -42.13 -6.61 1.88
CA LEU A 860 -41.63 -6.11 3.16
C LEU A 860 -41.39 -7.27 4.13
N SER A 861 -40.45 -7.04 5.04
CA SER A 861 -40.34 -7.74 6.32
C SER A 861 -41.37 -7.23 7.33
N SER A 862 -42.03 -8.13 8.07
CA SER A 862 -42.55 -7.84 9.42
C SER A 862 -42.74 -9.14 10.22
N THR A 863 -42.76 -9.04 11.56
CA THR A 863 -42.57 -10.17 12.49
C THR A 863 -43.73 -10.37 13.47
N GLY A 864 -44.45 -11.50 13.36
CA GLY A 864 -45.31 -12.10 14.40
C GLY A 864 -46.51 -11.27 14.91
N PRO A 865 -47.18 -11.71 15.99
CA PRO A 865 -47.11 -13.03 16.65
C PRO A 865 -48.53 -13.68 16.88
N SER A 866 -48.57 -14.73 17.72
CA SER A 866 -49.76 -15.28 18.45
C SER A 866 -50.50 -16.54 17.94
N GLN A 867 -50.05 -17.69 18.45
CA GLN A 867 -50.80 -18.71 19.21
C GLN A 867 -52.17 -19.30 18.77
N ASN A 868 -52.19 -20.64 18.81
CA ASN A 868 -53.17 -21.56 19.44
C ASN A 868 -54.36 -22.19 18.66
N ILE A 869 -54.31 -23.54 18.62
CA ILE A 869 -55.37 -24.51 18.97
C ILE A 869 -56.66 -24.42 18.12
N GLN A 870 -56.95 -25.38 17.24
CA GLN A 870 -57.45 -26.72 17.64
C GLN A 870 -57.14 -27.78 16.55
N GLY A 871 -57.32 -29.08 16.84
CA GLY A 871 -57.03 -30.14 15.86
C GLY A 871 -57.79 -31.44 16.11
N GLN A 872 -57.62 -32.42 15.22
CA GLN A 872 -58.05 -33.82 15.39
C GLN A 872 -57.31 -34.73 14.37
N MET A 873 -56.85 -35.89 14.81
CA MET A 873 -56.61 -37.06 13.95
C MET A 873 -57.86 -37.97 13.99
N PRO A 874 -58.02 -38.87 13.01
CA PRO A 874 -57.61 -40.26 13.30
C PRO A 874 -56.88 -40.97 12.14
N ALA A 875 -56.21 -42.07 12.50
CA ALA A 875 -55.72 -43.14 11.60
C ALA A 875 -56.78 -44.30 11.61
N PRO A 876 -56.54 -45.58 11.23
CA PRO A 876 -55.30 -46.28 10.80
C PRO A 876 -55.48 -47.29 9.61
N GLU A 877 -54.55 -48.27 9.52
CA GLU A 877 -54.61 -49.55 8.77
C GLU A 877 -54.39 -49.53 7.24
N SER A 878 -53.76 -50.51 6.58
CA SER A 878 -52.82 -51.63 6.95
C SER A 878 -52.23 -52.23 5.62
N ALA A 879 -51.34 -53.24 5.51
CA ALA A 879 -50.58 -54.12 6.42
C ALA A 879 -49.36 -54.78 5.68
N MET A 880 -48.38 -55.33 6.44
CA MET A 880 -47.50 -56.50 6.08
C MET A 880 -46.44 -56.31 4.93
N ASN A 881 -45.34 -57.08 4.81
CA ASN A 881 -44.87 -58.30 5.49
C ASN A 881 -43.31 -58.54 5.45
N HIS A 882 -42.81 -59.55 6.21
CA HIS A 882 -41.45 -60.19 6.22
C HIS A 882 -40.25 -59.34 6.75
N GLU A 883 -39.57 -59.67 7.87
CA GLU A 883 -38.64 -60.81 8.19
C GLU A 883 -37.19 -60.59 7.70
N MET A 884 -36.07 -60.91 8.38
CA MET A 884 -35.69 -61.47 9.70
C MET A 884 -34.24 -60.97 10.02
N GLY A 885 -33.65 -60.95 11.23
CA GLY A 885 -34.08 -61.26 12.61
C GLY A 885 -32.88 -61.29 13.61
N THR A 886 -33.15 -61.25 14.93
CA THR A 886 -32.42 -61.90 16.09
C THR A 886 -30.88 -61.72 16.28
N ASP A 887 -30.26 -61.61 17.47
CA ASP A 887 -30.62 -61.41 18.92
C ASP A 887 -29.30 -61.15 19.74
N THR A 888 -29.15 -60.97 21.08
CA THR A 888 -30.03 -61.06 22.28
C THR A 888 -29.52 -60.15 23.44
N ILE A 889 -30.45 -59.67 24.29
CA ILE A 889 -30.49 -59.54 25.78
C ILE A 889 -29.19 -59.73 26.64
N GLY A 890 -28.98 -58.93 27.73
CA GLY A 890 -27.94 -59.27 28.75
C GLY A 890 -27.71 -58.42 30.04
N GLN A 891 -28.71 -58.25 30.90
CA GLN A 891 -28.71 -57.93 32.38
C GLN A 891 -27.43 -57.54 33.21
N SER A 892 -27.51 -56.37 33.89
CA SER A 892 -27.39 -56.08 35.36
C SER A 892 -26.49 -56.91 36.34
N LEU A 893 -25.71 -56.23 37.21
CA LEU A 893 -25.84 -56.24 38.71
C LEU A 893 -24.75 -55.42 39.49
N ASN A 894 -25.18 -54.73 40.58
CA ASN A 894 -24.59 -54.39 41.91
C ASN A 894 -23.04 -54.49 42.21
N GLN A 895 -22.43 -53.79 43.20
CA GLN A 895 -22.90 -53.19 44.48
C GLN A 895 -21.88 -52.21 45.14
N GLY A 896 -22.31 -51.39 46.13
CA GLY A 896 -21.47 -50.68 47.14
C GLY A 896 -20.99 -49.27 46.74
N GLU A 897 -21.59 -48.14 47.17
CA GLU A 897 -21.64 -47.48 48.52
C GLU A 897 -20.38 -46.67 48.90
N GLY A 898 -20.53 -45.36 49.22
CA GLY A 898 -19.37 -44.47 49.48
C GLY A 898 -19.57 -42.96 49.80
N GLN A 899 -20.76 -42.49 50.21
CA GLN A 899 -21.06 -41.17 50.85
C GLN A 899 -20.75 -39.80 50.18
N GLU A 900 -21.59 -38.82 50.57
CA GLU A 900 -21.44 -37.33 50.58
C GLU A 900 -21.03 -36.60 49.28
N GLN A 901 -21.94 -36.00 48.50
CA GLN A 901 -22.87 -34.87 48.75
C GLN A 901 -22.25 -33.45 48.76
N ALA A 902 -22.41 -32.73 47.64
CA ALA A 902 -22.72 -31.29 47.60
C ALA A 902 -23.26 -30.86 46.22
N GLU A 903 -24.50 -31.29 45.96
CA GLU A 903 -25.55 -30.60 45.20
C GLU A 903 -25.33 -29.08 45.02
N ILE A 904 -25.43 -28.49 43.81
CA ILE A 904 -26.61 -27.75 43.27
C ILE A 904 -26.12 -27.03 41.99
N THR A 905 -26.81 -26.87 40.85
CA THR A 905 -27.91 -27.55 40.13
C THR A 905 -27.78 -27.22 38.62
N VAL A 906 -28.59 -27.84 37.74
CA VAL A 906 -28.82 -27.35 36.36
C VAL A 906 -30.16 -26.64 36.28
N ALA A 907 -30.23 -25.49 35.61
CA ALA A 907 -31.47 -24.77 35.32
C ALA A 907 -31.57 -24.44 33.81
N ASN A 908 -32.68 -24.84 33.19
CA ASN A 908 -32.98 -24.51 31.79
C ASN A 908 -33.47 -23.06 31.66
N ALA A 909 -32.97 -22.32 30.66
CA ALA A 909 -33.50 -21.04 30.24
C ALA A 909 -33.36 -20.83 28.72
N THR A 910 -34.18 -21.52 27.94
CA THR A 910 -34.47 -21.11 26.56
C THR A 910 -35.37 -19.88 26.59
N ASP A 911 -34.77 -18.68 26.51
CA ASP A 911 -35.29 -17.52 25.74
C ASP A 911 -34.56 -16.22 26.12
N GLN A 912 -33.64 -15.78 25.27
CA GLN A 912 -33.45 -14.34 24.99
C GLN A 912 -32.62 -14.12 23.71
N ILE A 913 -33.28 -14.26 22.55
CA ILE A 913 -32.77 -13.71 21.30
C ILE A 913 -33.19 -12.24 21.22
N LEU A 914 -32.32 -11.32 21.64
CA LEU A 914 -32.36 -9.91 21.27
C LEU A 914 -30.94 -9.43 21.00
N GLY A 915 -30.69 -8.99 19.76
CA GLY A 915 -29.35 -8.66 19.28
C GLY A 915 -28.97 -7.20 19.46
N ILE A 916 -27.67 -6.95 19.63
CA ILE A 916 -27.05 -5.64 19.46
C ILE A 916 -25.94 -5.77 18.41
N SER A 917 -25.94 -4.87 17.43
CA SER A 917 -24.98 -4.84 16.33
C SER A 917 -23.92 -3.76 16.55
N PRO A 918 -22.61 -4.06 16.54
CA PRO A 918 -21.54 -3.07 16.58
C PRO A 918 -21.24 -2.52 15.17
N ASN A 919 -22.26 -1.96 14.53
CA ASN A 919 -22.15 -1.36 13.20
C ASN A 919 -21.62 0.09 13.29
N MET A 920 -20.41 0.31 13.85
CA MET A 920 -19.66 1.57 13.65
C MET A 920 -18.19 1.50 14.09
N LEU A 921 -17.29 1.50 13.10
CA LEU A 921 -15.99 2.18 13.19
C LEU A 921 -15.84 3.10 11.96
N TRP A 922 -16.83 3.97 11.80
CA TRP A 922 -16.78 5.13 10.91
C TRP A 922 -16.17 6.29 11.69
N PHE A 923 -14.92 6.64 11.42
CA PHE A 923 -14.32 7.88 11.91
C PHE A 923 -14.56 9.01 10.90
N ASP A 924 -15.79 9.53 10.91
CA ASP A 924 -16.20 10.80 10.31
C ASP A 924 -17.16 11.53 11.28
N SER A 925 -16.63 11.90 12.45
CA SER A 925 -17.22 12.94 13.31
C SER A 925 -16.14 13.57 14.20
N PHE A 926 -16.16 14.90 14.30
CA PHE A 926 -15.51 15.61 15.39
C PHE A 926 -16.53 15.71 16.54
N ASP A 927 -16.12 15.34 17.75
CA ASP A 927 -16.34 16.22 18.90
C ASP A 927 -15.20 16.02 19.93
N THR A 928 -15.22 16.83 20.97
CA THR A 928 -14.12 17.12 21.87
C THR A 928 -14.25 16.37 23.19
N THR A 929 -13.21 15.63 23.59
CA THR A 929 -12.57 15.60 24.93
C THR A 929 -11.64 14.38 25.11
N MET A 930 -10.81 14.43 26.15
CA MET A 930 -10.00 13.34 26.74
C MET A 930 -8.80 12.75 25.95
N SER A 931 -7.62 13.25 26.35
CA SER A 931 -6.44 12.46 26.76
C SER A 931 -5.99 11.25 25.91
N LEU A 932 -4.90 11.43 25.18
CA LEU A 932 -4.04 10.32 24.73
C LEU A 932 -3.23 9.77 25.91
N PHE A 933 -3.07 8.44 25.95
CA PHE A 933 -2.28 7.63 26.90
C PHE A 933 -2.74 7.64 28.37
N PRO A 934 -3.23 6.50 28.89
CA PRO A 934 -3.00 6.08 30.27
C PRO A 934 -1.60 5.44 30.37
N ILE A 935 -0.76 5.95 31.25
CA ILE A 935 0.38 5.19 31.77
C ILE A 935 -0.19 4.16 32.75
N VAL A 936 0.11 2.88 32.56
CA VAL A 936 -0.24 1.84 33.54
C VAL A 936 0.86 1.82 34.59
N ASP A 937 0.62 2.53 35.69
CA ASP A 937 1.51 2.53 36.86
C ASP A 937 1.21 1.31 37.73
N THR A 938 2.16 0.39 37.85
CA THR A 938 1.92 -0.97 38.37
C THR A 938 2.09 -1.07 39.89
N HIS A 939 1.38 -0.22 40.65
CA HIS A 939 1.22 -0.39 42.10
C HIS A 939 -0.05 0.29 42.63
N LEU A 940 -1.07 -0.51 43.01
CA LEU A 940 -1.97 -0.32 44.16
C LEU A 940 -3.07 -1.39 44.14
N MET A 941 -3.30 -2.04 45.29
CA MET A 941 -4.50 -2.82 45.72
C MET A 941 -5.14 -3.80 44.71
N GLY A 942 -5.23 -5.12 44.95
CA GLY A 942 -5.08 -5.87 46.20
C GLY A 942 -6.41 -6.04 46.94
N ASN A 943 -6.76 -7.31 47.16
CA ASN A 943 -7.82 -7.83 48.04
C ASN A 943 -9.30 -7.66 47.66
N ASP A 944 -9.89 -8.83 47.33
CA ASP A 944 -11.04 -9.43 47.99
C ASP A 944 -12.50 -9.17 47.56
N LEU A 945 -13.11 -10.28 47.13
CA LEU A 945 -14.47 -10.76 47.47
C LEU A 945 -15.69 -9.97 46.96
N THR A 946 -16.28 -10.42 45.86
CA THR A 946 -17.44 -11.34 45.92
C THR A 946 -17.58 -12.17 44.65
#